data_AF-A0A010QEX4-F1
#
_entry.id   AF-A0A010QEX4-F1
#
_cell.length_a   1.000
_cell.length_b   1.000
_cell.length_c   1.000
_cell.angle_alpha   90.00
_cell.angle_beta   90.00
_cell.angle_gamma   90.00
#
_symmetry.space_group_name_H-M   'P 1'
#
loop_
_entity.id
_entity.type
_entity.pdbx_description
1 polymer ?
#
loop_
_entity_poly.entity_id
_entity_poly.type
_entity_poly.pdbx_seq_one_letter_code
_entity_poly.pdbx_strand_id
1 'polypeptide(L)'
;MSTFDEMRAALTDLESKARGEVQVSALRGGEFTLPKRFFVAGVSQDETTLVPSLSFLVSQNLNEEGQRRILFDLGLRRDIERYSTPIQSHTKNRQPMTLLPDVRQSLIDGGLDVTAIDEVILSHVHWDHIGTPSDFPNARFRVGQGSLELLSQGMNGHMSHSNFQSDLFDRLRVEEITGPGDRVEAEGFGKRWKNLGRLRILDIGESDDGSLYAVDLPGHLPGHLGLLARVGPQSWVMLIGDACHDARLLTGFIGLGAMGLPMASNLVTKVANGSQTYVYDISESSMKKLVHQARDAVITVCKSPREVSQKADIVFTMLPEGSHVRTVYLDPDTGMLGPELKSRLLIDCSTIDTETSQLVSTAVKSQFPSTFFCDAPVSGGTLGAEAATLTLMVGCSEKDPNWPEIRDLLSLMGKSIIACGGPGLGLTAKLCNNYCSALISLATSEAMNIGMRAGMDPRLLARVFSNSTAQSTICDKWNPVPGICPNAPASHGYQGGFKIQLMAKDFGLAVSTAEKVGAKLILGAVGLRAYKEASQDPKCRDLDSRVLYRYIGGNEDWKKLNSSTRQGSLTDHVERALGDTIAPLSLRAALLQSGSEQGKDMAGSDQRCRFPTPVYTVTARKQDPATRMRASRTQISPAHLQIPDHSYGVSILIQSTRRPVSTGNTKMADKLATNTAKEAEAHKILYEKGLKIRYDVAGTSYVDAALAGGSSDFARPMQELVTEACWGSVWARPGLERKQRSLLNIAMLCALNRAPELAAHVRGALNNGASDVEIRETLLQAAIYCGMPAGIEGFKVAEKVIIAWNEENKK
;
A
#
# COMPACT_ATOMS: atom_id res chain seq x y z
N MET A 1 9.22 12.76 3.22
CA MET A 1 9.81 13.66 2.21
C MET A 1 8.86 13.73 1.02
N SER A 2 9.07 14.58 0.01
CA SER A 2 8.40 14.35 -1.27
C SER A 2 9.09 13.18 -1.98
N THR A 3 8.39 12.49 -2.88
CA THR A 3 8.97 11.38 -3.68
C THR A 3 10.21 11.83 -4.48
N PHE A 4 10.28 13.12 -4.84
CA PHE A 4 11.43 13.72 -5.51
C PHE A 4 12.65 13.88 -4.60
N ASP A 5 12.47 14.20 -3.31
CA ASP A 5 13.60 14.33 -2.39
C ASP A 5 14.20 12.96 -2.04
N GLU A 6 13.36 11.93 -1.94
CA GLU A 6 13.78 10.53 -1.74
C GLU A 6 14.60 10.02 -2.92
N MET A 7 14.13 10.25 -4.15
CA MET A 7 14.87 9.87 -5.36
C MET A 7 16.18 10.66 -5.49
N ARG A 8 16.18 11.97 -5.17
CA ARG A 8 17.40 12.79 -5.20
C ARG A 8 18.45 12.27 -4.21
N ALA A 9 18.05 11.99 -2.96
CA ALA A 9 18.97 11.46 -1.95
C ALA A 9 19.55 10.09 -2.38
N ALA A 10 18.72 9.22 -2.96
CA ALA A 10 19.16 7.92 -3.44
C ALA A 10 20.10 8.01 -4.66
N LEU A 11 19.86 8.93 -5.59
CA LEU A 11 20.79 9.21 -6.70
C LEU A 11 22.12 9.79 -6.20
N THR A 12 22.12 10.69 -5.23
CA THR A 12 23.36 11.22 -4.63
C THR A 12 24.15 10.14 -3.89
N ASP A 13 23.49 9.18 -3.24
CA ASP A 13 24.14 7.99 -2.67
C ASP A 13 24.80 7.11 -3.77
N LEU A 14 24.11 6.92 -4.89
CA LEU A 14 24.64 6.19 -6.06
C LEU A 14 25.86 6.91 -6.67
N GLU A 15 25.76 8.23 -6.89
CA GLU A 15 26.84 9.10 -7.38
C GLU A 15 28.08 9.08 -6.48
N SER A 16 27.89 8.99 -5.15
CA SER A 16 28.99 8.94 -4.19
C SER A 16 29.79 7.62 -4.22
N LYS A 17 29.20 6.56 -4.76
CA LYS A 17 29.77 5.20 -4.81
C LYS A 17 30.30 4.84 -6.20
N ALA A 18 29.71 5.43 -7.24
CA ALA A 18 30.11 5.21 -8.62
C ALA A 18 31.53 5.72 -8.88
N ARG A 19 32.29 4.91 -9.63
CA ARG A 19 33.69 5.13 -10.01
C ARG A 19 33.88 5.16 -11.53
N GLY A 20 32.92 4.61 -12.27
CA GLY A 20 32.91 4.62 -13.74
C GLY A 20 31.85 5.54 -14.32
N GLU A 21 31.95 5.73 -15.63
CA GLU A 21 31.01 6.46 -16.49
C GLU A 21 30.94 5.72 -17.84
N VAL A 22 29.76 5.72 -18.45
CA VAL A 22 29.50 5.15 -19.78
C VAL A 22 29.14 6.25 -20.76
N GLN A 23 29.51 6.06 -22.02
CA GLN A 23 29.01 6.87 -23.12
C GLN A 23 27.71 6.23 -23.65
N VAL A 24 26.66 7.03 -23.85
CA VAL A 24 25.41 6.58 -24.47
C VAL A 24 25.21 7.30 -25.80
N SER A 25 25.05 6.53 -26.87
CA SER A 25 24.84 7.03 -28.24
C SER A 25 23.53 6.47 -28.79
N ALA A 26 22.62 7.35 -29.23
CA ALA A 26 21.38 6.92 -29.87
C ALA A 26 21.65 6.42 -31.30
N LEU A 27 21.07 5.29 -31.65
CA LEU A 27 21.09 4.66 -32.98
C LEU A 27 19.67 4.69 -33.57
N ARG A 28 19.58 4.79 -34.90
CA ARG A 28 18.31 4.63 -35.60
C ARG A 28 18.02 3.13 -35.73
N GLY A 29 16.87 2.71 -35.22
CA GLY A 29 16.32 1.36 -35.41
C GLY A 29 15.16 1.35 -36.40
N GLY A 30 15.12 2.29 -37.35
CA GLY A 30 13.97 2.54 -38.21
C GLY A 30 12.87 3.43 -37.59
N GLU A 31 11.80 3.65 -38.33
CA GLU A 31 10.68 4.54 -38.00
C GLU A 31 9.35 3.94 -38.47
N PHE A 32 8.27 4.18 -37.75
CA PHE A 32 6.94 3.64 -38.06
C PHE A 32 5.82 4.57 -37.61
N THR A 33 4.61 4.37 -38.12
CA THR A 33 3.50 5.29 -37.90
C THR A 33 2.59 4.84 -36.75
N LEU A 34 2.39 5.72 -35.76
CA LEU A 34 1.48 5.53 -34.63
C LEU A 34 0.32 6.54 -34.64
N PRO A 35 -0.91 6.15 -34.24
CA PRO A 35 -2.00 7.07 -33.95
C PRO A 35 -1.66 8.07 -32.84
N LYS A 36 -1.78 9.38 -33.12
CA LYS A 36 -1.45 10.45 -32.15
C LYS A 36 -2.26 10.36 -30.86
N ARG A 37 -3.49 9.85 -30.94
CA ARG A 37 -4.40 9.67 -29.80
C ARG A 37 -3.82 8.84 -28.64
N PHE A 38 -2.74 8.09 -28.87
CA PHE A 38 -2.05 7.33 -27.82
C PHE A 38 -1.09 8.17 -26.96
N PHE A 39 -0.68 9.37 -27.41
CA PHE A 39 0.30 10.21 -26.69
C PHE A 39 0.01 11.73 -26.76
N VAL A 40 -1.01 12.17 -27.51
CA VAL A 40 -1.48 13.56 -27.55
C VAL A 40 -2.98 13.62 -27.26
N ALA A 41 -3.36 14.26 -26.15
CA ALA A 41 -4.76 14.45 -25.79
C ALA A 41 -5.45 15.48 -26.71
N GLY A 42 -6.72 15.21 -27.06
CA GLY A 42 -7.57 16.15 -27.83
C GLY A 42 -7.39 16.13 -29.36
N VAL A 43 -6.54 15.25 -29.89
CA VAL A 43 -6.42 15.01 -31.36
C VAL A 43 -7.56 14.15 -31.90
N SER A 44 -7.77 14.20 -33.22
CA SER A 44 -8.77 13.34 -33.89
C SER A 44 -8.37 11.86 -33.88
N GLN A 45 -9.34 10.94 -34.04
CA GLN A 45 -9.03 9.51 -33.99
C GLN A 45 -8.13 9.06 -35.15
N ASP A 46 -8.27 9.65 -36.33
CA ASP A 46 -7.56 9.25 -37.55
C ASP A 46 -6.17 9.89 -37.69
N GLU A 47 -5.80 10.82 -36.80
CA GLU A 47 -4.48 11.43 -36.81
C GLU A 47 -3.38 10.45 -36.41
N THR A 48 -2.34 10.37 -37.23
CA THR A 48 -1.13 9.60 -36.99
C THR A 48 0.13 10.48 -37.05
N THR A 49 1.25 9.96 -36.58
CA THR A 49 2.59 10.54 -36.80
C THR A 49 3.60 9.43 -37.02
N LEU A 50 4.65 9.72 -37.77
CA LEU A 50 5.84 8.89 -37.81
C LEU A 50 6.62 9.06 -36.48
N VAL A 51 7.04 7.95 -35.88
CA VAL A 51 7.87 7.89 -34.67
C VAL A 51 9.11 7.03 -34.93
N PRO A 52 10.26 7.34 -34.34
CA PRO A 52 11.43 6.47 -34.42
C PRO A 52 11.30 5.27 -33.47
N SER A 53 11.70 4.10 -33.93
CA SER A 53 12.20 3.06 -33.03
C SER A 53 13.66 3.38 -32.75
N LEU A 54 13.96 3.67 -31.48
CA LEU A 54 15.30 4.03 -31.04
C LEU A 54 15.97 2.84 -30.36
N SER A 55 17.28 2.76 -30.54
CA SER A 55 18.14 1.83 -29.82
C SER A 55 19.38 2.58 -29.39
N PHE A 56 20.13 2.06 -28.42
CA PHE A 56 21.23 2.81 -27.81
C PHE A 56 22.48 1.96 -27.71
N LEU A 57 23.60 2.49 -28.20
CA LEU A 57 24.93 1.95 -27.91
C LEU A 57 25.41 2.55 -26.58
N VAL A 58 25.62 1.69 -25.59
CA VAL A 58 26.24 2.03 -24.31
C VAL A 58 27.66 1.47 -24.31
N SER A 59 28.64 2.38 -24.19
CA SER A 59 30.07 2.04 -24.19
C SER A 59 30.68 2.29 -22.81
N GLN A 60 31.16 1.23 -22.16
CA GLN A 60 31.87 1.26 -20.88
C GLN A 60 33.38 1.07 -21.13
N ASN A 61 34.21 2.01 -20.69
CA ASN A 61 35.67 1.91 -20.85
C ASN A 61 36.24 0.97 -19.77
N LEU A 62 36.98 -0.07 -20.19
CA LEU A 62 37.55 -1.10 -19.33
C LEU A 62 39.08 -0.96 -19.25
N ASN A 63 39.57 -0.02 -18.42
CA ASN A 63 40.99 0.17 -18.07
C ASN A 63 42.01 -0.23 -19.16
N GLU A 64 42.83 -1.26 -18.93
CA GLU A 64 43.85 -1.75 -19.88
C GLU A 64 43.31 -2.82 -20.86
N GLU A 65 42.02 -3.17 -20.77
CA GLU A 65 41.38 -4.30 -21.46
C GLU A 65 40.47 -3.87 -22.64
N GLY A 66 40.20 -2.57 -22.80
CA GLY A 66 39.52 -2.00 -23.96
C GLY A 66 38.20 -1.29 -23.62
N GLN A 67 37.14 -1.59 -24.38
CA GLN A 67 35.84 -0.95 -24.21
C GLN A 67 34.73 -1.98 -24.45
N ARG A 68 33.91 -2.21 -23.43
CA ARG A 68 32.71 -3.06 -23.49
C ARG A 68 31.57 -2.28 -24.17
N ARG A 69 30.91 -2.90 -25.13
CA ARG A 69 29.84 -2.31 -25.95
C ARG A 69 28.56 -3.11 -25.82
N ILE A 70 27.52 -2.41 -25.39
CA ILE A 70 26.20 -2.96 -25.09
C ILE A 70 25.19 -2.26 -25.99
N LEU A 71 24.38 -3.01 -26.73
CA LEU A 71 23.19 -2.46 -27.37
C LEU A 71 22.01 -2.59 -26.43
N PHE A 72 21.27 -1.50 -26.23
CA PHE A 72 19.96 -1.51 -25.58
C PHE A 72 18.88 -1.35 -26.66
N ASP A 73 18.08 -2.41 -26.81
CA ASP A 73 17.20 -2.68 -27.96
C ASP A 73 17.91 -2.76 -29.32
N LEU A 74 17.21 -3.32 -30.32
CA LEU A 74 17.67 -3.48 -31.71
C LEU A 74 16.68 -2.89 -32.75
N GLY A 75 15.53 -2.37 -32.30
CA GLY A 75 14.56 -1.65 -33.11
C GLY A 75 13.72 -2.51 -34.07
N LEU A 76 13.41 -1.97 -35.24
CA LEU A 76 12.69 -2.67 -36.31
C LEU A 76 13.62 -3.63 -37.07
N ARG A 77 13.06 -4.74 -37.60
CA ARG A 77 13.76 -5.57 -38.59
C ARG A 77 13.89 -4.82 -39.92
N ARG A 78 15.07 -4.92 -40.55
CA ARG A 78 15.34 -4.47 -41.93
C ARG A 78 14.40 -5.09 -42.99
N ASP A 79 13.85 -6.25 -42.66
CA ASP A 79 13.11 -7.15 -43.54
C ASP A 79 11.85 -7.62 -42.80
N ILE A 80 10.69 -7.17 -43.28
CA ILE A 80 9.39 -7.47 -42.66
C ILE A 80 9.02 -8.96 -42.83
N GLU A 81 9.48 -9.63 -43.89
CA GLU A 81 9.12 -11.03 -44.17
C GLU A 81 9.70 -12.01 -43.13
N ARG A 82 10.72 -11.57 -42.37
CA ARG A 82 11.31 -12.31 -41.23
C ARG A 82 10.53 -12.22 -39.92
N TYR A 83 9.56 -11.31 -39.83
CA TYR A 83 8.59 -11.36 -38.74
C TYR A 83 7.58 -12.48 -38.99
N SER A 84 6.95 -13.00 -37.94
CA SER A 84 5.83 -13.95 -38.09
C SER A 84 4.63 -13.28 -38.80
N THR A 85 3.84 -14.07 -39.53
CA THR A 85 2.68 -13.59 -40.32
C THR A 85 1.69 -12.69 -39.54
N PRO A 86 1.42 -12.92 -38.24
CA PRO A 86 0.61 -11.99 -37.44
C PRO A 86 1.24 -10.60 -37.30
N ILE A 87 2.55 -10.51 -37.07
CA ILE A 87 3.28 -9.23 -36.98
C ILE A 87 3.32 -8.55 -38.35
N GLN A 88 3.57 -9.30 -39.44
CA GLN A 88 3.47 -8.76 -40.82
C GLN A 88 2.07 -8.19 -41.13
N SER A 89 1.03 -8.74 -40.50
CA SER A 89 -0.33 -8.22 -40.61
C SER A 89 -0.53 -6.98 -39.73
N HIS A 90 0.14 -6.90 -38.58
CA HIS A 90 0.15 -5.72 -37.71
C HIS A 90 0.83 -4.50 -38.37
N THR A 91 2.00 -4.69 -39.00
CA THR A 91 2.79 -3.60 -39.62
C THR A 91 2.08 -2.91 -40.78
N LYS A 92 1.06 -3.54 -41.40
CA LYS A 92 0.18 -2.88 -42.38
C LYS A 92 -0.57 -1.67 -41.79
N ASN A 93 -0.90 -1.72 -40.49
CA ASN A 93 -1.54 -0.64 -39.74
C ASN A 93 -0.53 0.31 -39.07
N ARG A 94 0.73 0.27 -39.49
CA ARG A 94 1.85 1.11 -39.01
C ARG A 94 2.56 1.85 -40.16
N GLN A 95 1.95 1.87 -41.35
CA GLN A 95 2.48 2.54 -42.53
C GLN A 95 2.22 4.05 -42.52
N PRO A 96 3.12 4.87 -43.12
CA PRO A 96 4.42 4.48 -43.68
C PRO A 96 5.43 4.04 -42.62
N MET A 97 6.35 3.15 -43.02
CA MET A 97 7.49 2.71 -42.22
C MET A 97 8.80 2.93 -42.98
N THR A 98 9.87 3.23 -42.25
CA THR A 98 11.24 3.36 -42.75
C THR A 98 12.10 2.35 -42.01
N LEU A 99 12.51 1.27 -42.66
CA LEU A 99 13.25 0.17 -42.01
C LEU A 99 14.78 0.36 -42.02
N LEU A 100 15.28 1.40 -42.69
CA LEU A 100 16.71 1.69 -42.83
C LEU A 100 17.00 3.20 -42.60
N PRO A 101 18.13 3.54 -41.95
CA PRO A 101 19.08 2.64 -41.30
C PRO A 101 18.45 1.94 -40.09
N ASP A 102 18.71 0.64 -40.01
CA ASP A 102 18.47 -0.16 -38.81
C ASP A 102 19.70 -0.09 -37.89
N VAL A 103 19.68 -0.79 -36.76
CA VAL A 103 20.79 -0.74 -35.79
C VAL A 103 22.12 -1.22 -36.38
N ARG A 104 22.13 -2.27 -37.23
CA ARG A 104 23.35 -2.71 -37.91
C ARG A 104 23.91 -1.63 -38.83
N GLN A 105 23.06 -1.01 -39.65
CA GLN A 105 23.52 0.04 -40.56
C GLN A 105 23.97 1.28 -39.79
N SER A 106 23.26 1.67 -38.73
CA SER A 106 23.65 2.78 -37.85
C SER A 106 25.02 2.57 -37.20
N LEU A 107 25.39 1.34 -36.85
CA LEU A 107 26.73 1.01 -36.32
C LEU A 107 27.81 1.13 -37.39
N ILE A 108 27.56 0.58 -38.59
CA ILE A 108 28.49 0.64 -39.73
C ILE A 108 28.71 2.10 -40.19
N ASP A 109 27.64 2.89 -40.27
CA ASP A 109 27.69 4.32 -40.58
C ASP A 109 28.46 5.11 -39.50
N GLY A 110 28.41 4.64 -38.24
CA GLY A 110 29.22 5.14 -37.13
C GLY A 110 30.67 4.61 -37.09
N GLY A 111 31.09 3.80 -38.06
CA GLY A 111 32.44 3.23 -38.16
C GLY A 111 32.71 2.04 -37.23
N LEU A 112 31.68 1.39 -36.68
CA LEU A 112 31.80 0.27 -35.74
C LEU A 112 31.29 -1.03 -36.36
N ASP A 113 32.11 -2.07 -36.35
CA ASP A 113 31.72 -3.41 -36.80
C ASP A 113 30.83 -4.12 -35.78
N VAL A 114 29.79 -4.83 -36.24
CA VAL A 114 28.83 -5.54 -35.38
C VAL A 114 29.45 -6.68 -34.55
N THR A 115 30.61 -7.21 -34.96
CA THR A 115 31.35 -8.22 -34.19
C THR A 115 32.05 -7.66 -32.95
N ALA A 116 32.14 -6.33 -32.83
CA ALA A 116 32.70 -5.61 -31.69
C ALA A 116 31.63 -5.20 -30.65
N ILE A 117 30.42 -5.77 -30.74
CA ILE A 117 29.36 -5.69 -29.73
C ILE A 117 29.46 -6.90 -28.82
N ASP A 118 29.67 -6.67 -27.52
CA ASP A 118 29.83 -7.71 -26.51
C ASP A 118 28.48 -8.21 -25.97
N GLU A 119 27.49 -7.31 -25.90
CA GLU A 119 26.22 -7.60 -25.25
C GLU A 119 25.05 -6.89 -25.94
N VAL A 120 23.88 -7.54 -25.95
CA VAL A 120 22.60 -6.93 -26.36
C VAL A 120 21.61 -7.16 -25.22
N ILE A 121 21.06 -6.08 -24.68
CA ILE A 121 20.00 -6.11 -23.67
C ILE A 121 18.72 -5.60 -24.33
N LEU A 122 17.67 -6.42 -24.36
CA LEU A 122 16.36 -5.92 -24.78
C LEU A 122 15.60 -5.37 -23.57
N SER A 123 14.94 -4.22 -23.73
CA SER A 123 14.02 -3.66 -22.75
C SER A 123 12.86 -4.63 -22.48
N HIS A 124 12.34 -5.24 -23.54
CA HIS A 124 11.36 -6.31 -23.53
C HIS A 124 11.27 -6.94 -24.92
N VAL A 125 10.65 -8.11 -25.03
CA VAL A 125 10.59 -8.86 -26.31
C VAL A 125 9.35 -8.45 -27.13
N HIS A 126 9.37 -7.24 -27.69
CA HIS A 126 8.30 -6.72 -28.55
C HIS A 126 8.79 -6.41 -29.97
N TRP A 127 7.90 -6.48 -30.97
CA TRP A 127 8.27 -6.58 -32.39
C TRP A 127 9.09 -5.40 -32.92
N ASP A 128 8.90 -4.21 -32.37
CA ASP A 128 9.57 -2.96 -32.71
C ASP A 128 10.81 -2.66 -31.84
N HIS A 129 11.18 -3.57 -30.93
CA HIS A 129 12.40 -3.52 -30.11
C HIS A 129 13.42 -4.63 -30.46
N ILE A 130 12.96 -5.79 -30.97
CA ILE A 130 13.80 -6.99 -31.13
C ILE A 130 14.80 -6.97 -32.29
N GLY A 131 14.61 -6.11 -33.30
CA GLY A 131 15.46 -5.99 -34.49
C GLY A 131 15.85 -7.34 -35.11
N THR A 132 17.12 -7.51 -35.50
CA THR A 132 17.65 -8.74 -36.08
C THR A 132 18.79 -9.32 -35.23
N PRO A 133 18.51 -10.14 -34.20
CA PRO A 133 19.53 -10.67 -33.28
C PRO A 133 20.67 -11.44 -33.96
N SER A 134 20.38 -12.14 -35.06
CA SER A 134 21.36 -12.93 -35.83
C SER A 134 22.49 -12.09 -36.44
N ASP A 135 22.36 -10.77 -36.50
CA ASP A 135 23.41 -9.88 -36.99
C ASP A 135 24.54 -9.66 -35.96
N PHE A 136 24.35 -10.11 -34.70
CA PHE A 136 25.30 -9.95 -33.59
C PHE A 136 25.74 -11.30 -32.99
N PRO A 137 26.34 -12.21 -33.79
CA PRO A 137 26.61 -13.60 -33.37
C PRO A 137 27.62 -13.73 -32.22
N ASN A 138 28.47 -12.72 -32.01
CA ASN A 138 29.43 -12.69 -30.91
C ASN A 138 28.81 -12.23 -29.59
N ALA A 139 27.73 -11.45 -29.63
CA ALA A 139 27.17 -10.83 -28.43
C ALA A 139 26.52 -11.87 -27.50
N ARG A 140 26.54 -11.58 -26.20
CA ARG A 140 25.62 -12.20 -25.23
C ARG A 140 24.31 -11.42 -25.22
N PHE A 141 23.18 -12.11 -25.31
CA PHE A 141 21.86 -11.52 -25.20
C PHE A 141 21.37 -11.59 -23.75
N ARG A 142 20.74 -10.52 -23.28
CA ARG A 142 20.01 -10.49 -22.01
C ARG A 142 18.60 -9.95 -22.19
N VAL A 143 17.68 -10.52 -21.44
CA VAL A 143 16.25 -10.17 -21.41
C VAL A 143 15.75 -10.27 -19.96
N GLY A 144 14.66 -9.61 -19.59
CA GLY A 144 14.14 -9.71 -18.22
C GLY A 144 13.48 -11.05 -17.94
N GLN A 145 13.40 -11.43 -16.67
CA GLN A 145 12.76 -12.68 -16.22
C GLN A 145 11.36 -12.89 -16.84
N GLY A 146 11.14 -14.07 -17.40
CA GLY A 146 9.88 -14.46 -18.06
C GLY A 146 9.83 -14.17 -19.56
N SER A 147 10.84 -13.53 -20.14
CA SER A 147 10.93 -13.28 -21.58
C SER A 147 11.11 -14.55 -22.42
N LEU A 148 11.85 -15.55 -21.92
CA LEU A 148 12.04 -16.82 -22.62
C LEU A 148 10.82 -17.73 -22.49
N GLU A 149 10.12 -17.66 -21.35
CA GLU A 149 8.80 -18.29 -21.18
C GLU A 149 7.78 -17.67 -22.15
N LEU A 150 7.73 -16.34 -22.21
CA LEU A 150 6.92 -15.56 -23.15
C LEU A 150 7.19 -15.91 -24.62
N LEU A 151 8.46 -16.10 -25.00
CA LEU A 151 8.84 -16.51 -26.37
C LEU A 151 8.42 -17.95 -26.71
N SER A 152 8.45 -18.86 -25.74
CA SER A 152 8.20 -20.30 -25.96
C SER A 152 6.73 -20.68 -25.85
N GLN A 153 5.99 -20.06 -24.93
CA GLN A 153 4.56 -20.33 -24.70
C GLN A 153 3.65 -19.28 -25.37
N GLY A 154 4.21 -18.14 -25.80
CA GLY A 154 3.44 -16.94 -26.11
C GLY A 154 2.92 -16.26 -24.83
N MET A 155 2.09 -15.22 -24.99
CA MET A 155 1.15 -14.88 -23.91
C MET A 155 -0.05 -15.81 -23.97
N ASN A 156 -0.53 -16.21 -22.80
CA ASN A 156 -1.89 -16.70 -22.64
C ASN A 156 -2.85 -15.68 -23.28
N GLY A 157 -3.44 -15.99 -24.44
CA GLY A 157 -4.63 -15.37 -25.06
C GLY A 157 -4.78 -13.84 -25.24
N HIS A 158 -3.90 -12.98 -24.69
CA HIS A 158 -4.35 -11.68 -24.17
C HIS A 158 -3.76 -10.40 -24.80
N MET A 159 -2.98 -10.40 -25.89
CA MET A 159 -2.77 -9.15 -26.67
C MET A 159 -2.65 -9.44 -28.17
N SER A 160 -3.47 -8.78 -28.98
CA SER A 160 -3.54 -9.05 -30.44
C SER A 160 -2.34 -8.56 -31.26
N HIS A 161 -1.31 -8.00 -30.61
CA HIS A 161 -0.11 -7.45 -31.25
C HIS A 161 1.17 -8.13 -30.74
N SER A 162 1.11 -8.69 -29.54
CA SER A 162 2.18 -9.43 -28.87
C SER A 162 2.22 -10.87 -29.39
N ASN A 163 2.69 -11.02 -30.64
CA ASN A 163 3.01 -12.31 -31.23
C ASN A 163 4.52 -12.52 -31.11
N PHE A 164 4.92 -13.71 -30.68
CA PHE A 164 6.31 -14.00 -30.34
C PHE A 164 6.92 -15.00 -31.32
N GLN A 165 8.24 -14.94 -31.47
CA GLN A 165 9.03 -15.83 -32.33
C GLN A 165 9.91 -16.69 -31.43
N SER A 166 9.53 -17.95 -31.20
CA SER A 166 10.26 -18.85 -30.30
C SER A 166 11.71 -19.09 -30.73
N ASP A 167 11.98 -18.91 -32.02
CA ASP A 167 13.27 -19.01 -32.71
C ASP A 167 14.10 -17.70 -32.67
N LEU A 168 13.63 -16.65 -31.97
CA LEU A 168 14.27 -15.32 -31.98
C LEU A 168 15.76 -15.34 -31.61
N PHE A 169 16.16 -16.24 -30.70
CA PHE A 169 17.53 -16.39 -30.21
C PHE A 169 18.18 -17.71 -30.66
N ASP A 170 17.69 -18.34 -31.73
CA ASP A 170 18.24 -19.61 -32.22
C ASP A 170 19.76 -19.51 -32.47
N ARG A 171 20.52 -20.39 -31.80
CA ARG A 171 21.99 -20.47 -31.85
C ARG A 171 22.73 -19.25 -31.26
N LEU A 172 22.03 -18.37 -30.55
CA LEU A 172 22.61 -17.25 -29.81
C LEU A 172 22.71 -17.58 -28.31
N ARG A 173 23.60 -16.88 -27.60
CA ARG A 173 23.75 -17.01 -26.14
C ARG A 173 22.80 -16.04 -25.46
N VAL A 174 21.70 -16.52 -24.86
CA VAL A 174 20.72 -15.69 -24.15
C VAL A 174 20.60 -16.07 -22.67
N GLU A 175 20.55 -15.08 -21.79
CA GLU A 175 20.38 -15.21 -20.34
C GLU A 175 19.22 -14.32 -19.86
N GLU A 176 18.41 -14.79 -18.90
CA GLU A 176 17.45 -13.93 -18.22
C GLU A 176 18.10 -13.18 -17.05
N ILE A 177 17.81 -11.88 -16.93
CA ILE A 177 18.03 -11.15 -15.69
C ILE A 177 16.96 -11.59 -14.70
N THR A 178 17.30 -12.44 -13.73
CA THR A 178 16.41 -12.83 -12.63
C THR A 178 15.85 -11.57 -11.96
N GLY A 179 14.53 -11.42 -11.96
CA GLY A 179 13.85 -10.29 -11.35
C GLY A 179 13.80 -10.38 -9.82
N PRO A 180 13.51 -9.26 -9.16
CA PRO A 180 13.48 -9.18 -7.70
C PRO A 180 12.30 -9.96 -7.05
N GLY A 181 11.22 -10.25 -7.77
CA GLY A 181 10.03 -10.91 -7.22
C GLY A 181 9.43 -10.21 -5.99
N ASP A 182 8.84 -10.99 -5.08
CA ASP A 182 8.35 -10.53 -3.76
C ASP A 182 9.48 -10.39 -2.70
N ARG A 183 10.73 -10.73 -3.01
CA ARG A 183 11.83 -10.84 -2.03
C ARG A 183 13.02 -9.95 -2.41
N VAL A 184 13.30 -8.96 -1.57
CA VAL A 184 14.42 -8.00 -1.71
C VAL A 184 15.81 -8.67 -1.83
N GLU A 185 15.93 -9.95 -1.46
CA GLU A 185 17.17 -10.73 -1.50
C GLU A 185 17.41 -11.53 -2.80
N ALA A 186 16.54 -11.42 -3.80
CA ALA A 186 16.74 -12.12 -5.07
C ALA A 186 18.04 -11.68 -5.79
N GLU A 187 18.70 -12.64 -6.43
CA GLU A 187 20.00 -12.46 -7.09
C GLU A 187 19.87 -12.54 -8.62
N GLY A 188 20.27 -11.46 -9.30
CA GLY A 188 20.50 -11.45 -10.75
C GLY A 188 22.00 -11.50 -11.00
N PHE A 189 22.47 -12.49 -11.77
CA PHE A 189 23.91 -12.71 -12.04
C PHE A 189 24.80 -12.81 -10.78
N GLY A 190 24.25 -13.37 -9.69
CA GLY A 190 24.96 -13.48 -8.40
C GLY A 190 25.10 -12.15 -7.64
N LYS A 191 24.49 -11.07 -8.15
CA LYS A 191 24.43 -9.75 -7.51
C LYS A 191 23.01 -9.48 -7.00
N ARG A 192 22.89 -8.75 -5.90
CA ARG A 192 21.58 -8.43 -5.29
C ARG A 192 20.97 -7.18 -5.90
N TRP A 193 19.66 -7.22 -6.12
CA TRP A 193 18.85 -6.04 -6.38
C TRP A 193 18.91 -5.07 -5.19
N LYS A 194 18.95 -3.77 -5.47
CA LYS A 194 19.01 -2.66 -4.50
C LYS A 194 17.85 -1.69 -4.77
N ASN A 195 17.41 -0.96 -3.75
CA ASN A 195 16.40 0.08 -3.93
C ASN A 195 17.04 1.44 -4.23
N LEU A 196 16.63 2.07 -5.32
CA LEU A 196 16.91 3.46 -5.66
C LEU A 196 15.61 4.26 -5.50
N GLY A 197 15.38 4.78 -4.30
CA GLY A 197 14.08 5.32 -3.92
C GLY A 197 13.00 4.24 -3.99
N ARG A 198 12.09 4.32 -4.98
CA ARG A 198 11.05 3.32 -5.26
C ARG A 198 11.39 2.35 -6.40
N LEU A 199 12.48 2.60 -7.14
CA LEU A 199 12.91 1.73 -8.22
C LEU A 199 13.80 0.61 -7.67
N ARG A 200 13.76 -0.56 -8.31
CA ARG A 200 14.67 -1.67 -8.01
C ARG A 200 15.75 -1.70 -9.10
N ILE A 201 17.01 -1.65 -8.69
CA ILE A 201 18.18 -1.59 -9.57
C ILE A 201 19.16 -2.74 -9.31
N LEU A 202 19.81 -3.24 -10.35
CA LEU A 202 20.83 -4.28 -10.31
C LEU A 202 22.09 -3.76 -10.99
N ASP A 203 23.24 -3.84 -10.34
CA ASP A 203 24.51 -3.34 -10.89
C ASP A 203 25.03 -4.29 -11.99
N ILE A 204 24.98 -3.84 -13.25
CA ILE A 204 25.41 -4.63 -14.42
C ILE A 204 26.65 -4.05 -15.10
N GLY A 205 27.27 -3.04 -14.46
CA GLY A 205 28.59 -2.56 -14.83
C GLY A 205 29.64 -3.65 -14.63
N GLU A 206 30.63 -3.66 -15.50
CA GLU A 206 31.86 -4.43 -15.27
C GLU A 206 32.56 -3.90 -14.00
N SER A 207 33.23 -4.78 -13.25
CA SER A 207 33.95 -4.45 -12.01
C SER A 207 33.14 -3.79 -10.87
N ASP A 208 31.79 -3.80 -10.90
CA ASP A 208 30.92 -3.13 -9.91
C ASP A 208 31.26 -1.63 -9.75
N ASP A 209 31.60 -0.97 -10.86
CA ASP A 209 32.01 0.44 -10.90
C ASP A 209 30.85 1.44 -10.72
N GLY A 210 29.61 0.95 -10.63
CA GLY A 210 28.40 1.76 -10.50
C GLY A 210 28.07 2.67 -11.69
N SER A 211 28.62 2.36 -12.88
CA SER A 211 28.37 3.13 -14.10
C SER A 211 27.08 2.75 -14.83
N LEU A 212 26.57 1.52 -14.62
CA LEU A 212 25.41 0.99 -15.35
C LEU A 212 24.58 0.03 -14.50
N TYR A 213 23.27 0.29 -14.44
CA TYR A 213 22.31 -0.54 -13.73
C TYR A 213 21.20 -1.04 -14.65
N ALA A 214 20.80 -2.31 -14.52
CA ALA A 214 19.49 -2.75 -14.95
C ALA A 214 18.44 -2.24 -13.95
N VAL A 215 17.29 -1.81 -14.46
CA VAL A 215 16.17 -1.32 -13.65
C VAL A 215 14.96 -2.22 -13.90
N ASP A 216 14.42 -2.78 -12.84
CA ASP A 216 13.13 -3.47 -12.86
C ASP A 216 12.04 -2.40 -13.00
N LEU A 217 11.38 -2.41 -14.16
CA LEU A 217 10.37 -1.43 -14.55
C LEU A 217 9.10 -2.14 -15.00
N PRO A 218 7.92 -1.69 -14.56
CA PRO A 218 6.69 -2.24 -15.08
C PRO A 218 6.50 -1.84 -16.56
N GLY A 219 5.82 -2.70 -17.30
CA GLY A 219 5.47 -2.50 -18.70
C GLY A 219 4.43 -3.53 -19.14
N HIS A 220 4.14 -3.57 -20.44
CA HIS A 220 3.02 -4.35 -20.98
C HIS A 220 3.31 -5.85 -21.20
N LEU A 221 4.56 -6.30 -20.99
CA LEU A 221 4.98 -7.69 -21.15
C LEU A 221 5.82 -8.18 -19.95
N PRO A 222 5.81 -9.49 -19.66
CA PRO A 222 6.80 -10.11 -18.78
C PRO A 222 8.24 -9.80 -19.23
N GLY A 223 9.15 -9.70 -18.27
CA GLY A 223 10.57 -9.43 -18.53
C GLY A 223 10.88 -8.00 -18.98
N HIS A 224 10.03 -7.03 -18.64
CA HIS A 224 10.25 -5.62 -18.94
C HIS A 224 11.34 -4.99 -18.04
N LEU A 225 12.25 -4.22 -18.67
CA LEU A 225 13.47 -3.68 -18.09
C LEU A 225 13.74 -2.26 -18.59
N GLY A 226 14.44 -1.47 -17.78
CA GLY A 226 15.18 -0.29 -18.21
C GLY A 226 16.67 -0.40 -17.93
N LEU A 227 17.47 0.54 -18.43
CA LEU A 227 18.83 0.78 -17.98
C LEU A 227 18.98 2.18 -17.37
N LEU A 228 19.69 2.29 -16.26
CA LEU A 228 20.13 3.56 -15.68
C LEU A 228 21.65 3.67 -15.87
N ALA A 229 22.06 4.58 -16.74
CA ALA A 229 23.45 4.77 -17.19
C ALA A 229 24.03 6.08 -16.65
N ARG A 230 25.22 6.03 -16.04
CA ARG A 230 25.96 7.20 -15.55
C ARG A 230 26.80 7.79 -16.68
N VAL A 231 26.44 8.97 -17.17
CA VAL A 231 27.11 9.64 -18.31
C VAL A 231 27.97 10.85 -17.88
N GLY A 232 28.14 11.04 -16.58
CA GLY A 232 28.94 12.11 -16.00
C GLY A 232 28.81 12.14 -14.46
N PRO A 233 29.56 13.02 -13.77
CA PRO A 233 29.69 12.99 -12.31
C PRO A 233 28.36 13.05 -11.53
N GLN A 234 27.41 13.82 -12.05
CA GLN A 234 26.03 14.00 -11.55
C GLN A 234 25.02 13.93 -12.71
N SER A 235 25.31 13.08 -13.70
CA SER A 235 24.55 13.01 -14.96
C SER A 235 24.17 11.57 -15.25
N TRP A 236 22.87 11.32 -15.35
CA TRP A 236 22.30 10.01 -15.57
C TRP A 236 21.36 10.03 -16.78
N VAL A 237 21.35 8.94 -17.53
CA VAL A 237 20.39 8.67 -18.61
C VAL A 237 19.61 7.42 -18.24
N MET A 238 18.29 7.52 -18.29
CA MET A 238 17.38 6.39 -18.13
C MET A 238 16.91 5.94 -19.52
N LEU A 239 17.23 4.71 -19.90
CA LEU A 239 16.84 4.10 -21.17
C LEU A 239 15.68 3.14 -20.90
N ILE A 240 14.54 3.37 -21.55
CA ILE A 240 13.30 2.61 -21.36
C ILE A 240 12.59 2.45 -22.71
N GLY A 241 12.18 1.23 -23.04
CA GLY A 241 11.04 0.99 -23.93
C GLY A 241 9.75 1.01 -23.10
N ASP A 242 8.61 1.31 -23.72
CA ASP A 242 7.23 1.01 -23.28
C ASP A 242 6.79 1.14 -21.80
N ALA A 243 7.57 1.83 -20.96
CA ALA A 243 7.40 1.95 -19.52
C ALA A 243 6.19 2.80 -19.07
N CYS A 244 5.28 3.15 -19.99
CA CYS A 244 4.00 3.81 -19.73
C CYS A 244 2.79 2.93 -20.13
N HIS A 245 3.00 1.63 -20.36
CA HIS A 245 1.97 0.66 -20.76
C HIS A 245 1.70 -0.44 -19.71
N ASP A 246 1.96 -0.18 -18.42
CA ASP A 246 1.58 -1.07 -17.31
C ASP A 246 0.03 -1.19 -17.21
N ALA A 247 -0.50 -2.42 -17.18
CA ALA A 247 -1.95 -2.69 -17.13
C ALA A 247 -2.65 -2.04 -15.91
N ARG A 248 -1.91 -1.82 -14.82
CA ARG A 248 -2.39 -1.13 -13.61
C ARG A 248 -2.65 0.36 -13.82
N LEU A 249 -2.22 0.94 -14.95
CA LEU A 249 -2.43 2.34 -15.31
C LEU A 249 -3.87 2.62 -15.80
N LEU A 250 -4.62 1.61 -16.24
CA LEU A 250 -5.98 1.74 -16.82
C LEU A 250 -7.01 0.95 -16.00
N THR A 251 -7.35 1.48 -14.82
CA THR A 251 -8.29 0.85 -13.88
C THR A 251 -9.73 1.33 -14.09
N GLY A 252 -10.70 0.49 -13.75
CA GLY A 252 -12.13 0.74 -13.84
C GLY A 252 -12.81 0.46 -12.50
N PHE A 253 -13.74 1.32 -12.07
CA PHE A 253 -14.52 1.07 -10.86
C PHE A 253 -16.00 1.40 -11.06
N ILE A 254 -16.87 0.40 -10.86
CA ILE A 254 -18.31 0.52 -11.05
C ILE A 254 -19.04 0.24 -9.73
N GLY A 255 -19.87 1.19 -9.31
CA GLY A 255 -20.57 1.14 -8.02
C GLY A 255 -19.81 1.90 -6.94
N LEU A 256 -20.25 3.12 -6.65
CA LEU A 256 -19.67 4.06 -5.68
C LEU A 256 -20.62 4.26 -4.48
N GLY A 257 -21.20 3.15 -4.01
CA GLY A 257 -22.01 3.10 -2.79
C GLY A 257 -21.18 3.19 -1.50
N ALA A 258 -21.80 2.85 -0.36
CA ALA A 258 -21.18 2.97 0.97
C ALA A 258 -19.85 2.20 1.13
N MET A 259 -19.67 1.10 0.39
CA MET A 259 -18.38 0.37 0.33
C MET A 259 -17.55 0.79 -0.88
N GLY A 260 -18.18 0.94 -2.05
CA GLY A 260 -17.49 1.20 -3.31
C GLY A 260 -16.79 2.56 -3.38
N LEU A 261 -17.38 3.62 -2.82
CA LEU A 261 -16.74 4.96 -2.81
C LEU A 261 -15.40 4.97 -2.05
N PRO A 262 -15.31 4.52 -0.77
CA PRO A 262 -14.01 4.48 -0.07
C PRO A 262 -13.04 3.44 -0.64
N MET A 263 -13.53 2.34 -1.24
CA MET A 263 -12.69 1.39 -1.97
C MET A 263 -12.06 2.05 -3.22
N ALA A 264 -12.87 2.67 -4.07
CA ALA A 264 -12.40 3.40 -5.25
C ALA A 264 -11.45 4.55 -4.88
N SER A 265 -11.76 5.31 -3.82
CA SER A 265 -10.87 6.37 -3.33
C SER A 265 -9.51 5.83 -2.90
N ASN A 266 -9.46 4.66 -2.24
CA ASN A 266 -8.22 4.02 -1.85
C ASN A 266 -7.44 3.47 -3.05
N LEU A 267 -8.11 2.85 -4.02
CA LEU A 267 -7.50 2.41 -5.29
C LEU A 267 -6.86 3.59 -6.02
N VAL A 268 -7.66 4.60 -6.35
CA VAL A 268 -7.27 5.79 -7.13
C VAL A 268 -6.13 6.58 -6.48
N THR A 269 -6.07 6.64 -5.14
CA THR A 269 -5.03 7.39 -4.42
C THR A 269 -3.71 6.61 -4.25
N LYS A 270 -3.72 5.28 -4.40
CA LYS A 270 -2.56 4.42 -4.11
C LYS A 270 -1.97 3.72 -5.33
N VAL A 271 -2.75 3.53 -6.39
CA VAL A 271 -2.21 3.28 -7.73
C VAL A 271 -1.26 4.43 -8.08
N ALA A 272 -0.22 4.16 -8.88
CA ALA A 272 0.86 5.12 -9.15
C ALA A 272 0.33 6.49 -9.61
N ASN A 273 0.84 7.58 -9.00
CA ASN A 273 0.44 8.95 -9.30
C ASN A 273 0.46 9.22 -10.82
N GLY A 274 -0.69 9.56 -11.38
CA GLY A 274 -0.86 9.80 -12.82
C GLY A 274 -1.63 8.71 -13.58
N SER A 275 -1.90 7.56 -12.95
CA SER A 275 -2.72 6.50 -13.56
C SER A 275 -4.16 6.96 -13.80
N GLN A 276 -4.75 6.47 -14.89
CA GLN A 276 -6.09 6.82 -15.33
C GLN A 276 -7.10 5.81 -14.79
N THR A 277 -8.05 6.27 -13.98
CA THR A 277 -9.19 5.46 -13.53
C THR A 277 -10.47 5.91 -14.23
N TYR A 278 -11.24 4.96 -14.72
CA TYR A 278 -12.57 5.15 -15.32
C TYR A 278 -13.65 4.74 -14.34
N VAL A 279 -14.60 5.61 -14.04
CA VAL A 279 -15.59 5.37 -12.98
C VAL A 279 -17.03 5.52 -13.46
N TYR A 280 -17.92 4.68 -12.92
CA TYR A 280 -19.35 4.79 -13.15
C TYR A 280 -20.15 4.43 -11.88
N ASP A 281 -21.20 5.19 -11.63
CA ASP A 281 -22.28 4.87 -10.70
C ASP A 281 -23.57 5.50 -11.20
N ILE A 282 -24.73 4.92 -10.87
CA ILE A 282 -26.04 5.48 -11.21
C ILE A 282 -26.30 6.83 -10.51
N SER A 283 -25.62 7.11 -9.39
CA SER A 283 -25.65 8.38 -8.67
C SER A 283 -24.52 9.29 -9.14
N GLU A 284 -24.87 10.32 -9.92
CA GLU A 284 -23.96 11.44 -10.21
C GLU A 284 -23.31 12.04 -8.96
N SER A 285 -24.05 12.06 -7.84
CA SER A 285 -23.55 12.62 -6.58
C SER A 285 -22.39 11.81 -6.00
N SER A 286 -22.36 10.49 -6.25
CA SER A 286 -21.28 9.60 -5.81
C SER A 286 -20.03 9.77 -6.68
N MET A 287 -20.21 9.87 -8.00
CA MET A 287 -19.11 10.17 -8.93
C MET A 287 -18.49 11.54 -8.66
N LYS A 288 -19.31 12.58 -8.45
CA LYS A 288 -18.86 13.93 -8.08
C LYS A 288 -18.09 13.96 -6.75
N LYS A 289 -18.47 13.13 -5.76
CA LYS A 289 -17.73 12.99 -4.49
C LYS A 289 -16.34 12.40 -4.70
N LEU A 290 -16.22 11.31 -5.47
CA LEU A 290 -14.93 10.67 -5.73
C LEU A 290 -13.95 11.64 -6.41
N VAL A 291 -14.41 12.31 -7.49
CA VAL A 291 -13.61 13.33 -8.20
C VAL A 291 -13.20 14.49 -7.28
N HIS A 292 -14.02 14.87 -6.30
CA HIS A 292 -13.67 15.91 -5.34
C HIS A 292 -12.66 15.44 -4.27
N GLN A 293 -12.70 14.16 -3.89
CA GLN A 293 -11.86 13.57 -2.83
C GLN A 293 -10.45 13.26 -3.33
N ALA A 294 -10.31 12.73 -4.55
CA ALA A 294 -9.02 12.31 -5.11
C ALA A 294 -8.50 13.33 -6.15
N ARG A 295 -8.23 14.57 -5.71
CA ARG A 295 -7.89 15.70 -6.60
C ARG A 295 -6.60 15.55 -7.40
N ASP A 296 -5.64 14.80 -6.87
CA ASP A 296 -4.32 14.61 -7.49
C ASP A 296 -4.28 13.40 -8.43
N ALA A 297 -5.42 12.74 -8.67
CA ALA A 297 -5.53 11.53 -9.48
C ALA A 297 -6.37 11.77 -10.76
N VAL A 298 -6.09 10.98 -11.81
CA VAL A 298 -6.71 11.17 -13.12
C VAL A 298 -7.98 10.32 -13.21
N ILE A 299 -9.13 10.91 -12.86
CA ILE A 299 -10.43 10.24 -12.93
C ILE A 299 -11.23 10.69 -14.17
N THR A 300 -11.65 9.73 -14.98
CA THR A 300 -12.64 9.94 -16.06
C THR A 300 -13.98 9.35 -15.62
N VAL A 301 -15.02 10.19 -15.60
CA VAL A 301 -16.40 9.75 -15.36
C VAL A 301 -17.00 9.23 -16.67
N CYS A 302 -17.40 7.97 -16.68
CA CYS A 302 -18.09 7.32 -17.79
C CYS A 302 -19.62 7.45 -17.66
N LYS A 303 -20.35 7.18 -18.75
CA LYS A 303 -21.82 7.27 -18.84
C LYS A 303 -22.53 5.92 -18.64
N SER A 304 -21.80 4.81 -18.70
CA SER A 304 -22.32 3.44 -18.55
C SER A 304 -21.22 2.46 -18.12
N PRO A 305 -21.59 1.26 -17.61
CA PRO A 305 -20.66 0.17 -17.38
C PRO A 305 -19.84 -0.20 -18.64
N ARG A 306 -20.49 -0.22 -19.81
CA ARG A 306 -19.85 -0.45 -21.11
C ARG A 306 -18.73 0.53 -21.43
N GLU A 307 -18.93 1.82 -21.15
CA GLU A 307 -17.88 2.82 -21.41
C GLU A 307 -16.68 2.68 -20.46
N VAL A 308 -16.87 2.08 -19.28
CA VAL A 308 -15.75 1.68 -18.40
C VAL A 308 -15.00 0.48 -18.99
N SER A 309 -15.70 -0.61 -19.33
CA SER A 309 -15.06 -1.85 -19.82
C SER A 309 -14.40 -1.70 -21.21
N GLN A 310 -14.80 -0.72 -22.00
CA GLN A 310 -14.12 -0.35 -23.25
C GLN A 310 -12.73 0.31 -23.03
N LYS A 311 -12.52 0.96 -21.88
CA LYS A 311 -11.34 1.83 -21.62
C LYS A 311 -10.42 1.35 -20.50
N ALA A 312 -10.92 0.53 -19.57
CA ALA A 312 -10.17 0.00 -18.45
C ALA A 312 -9.83 -1.48 -18.68
N ASP A 313 -8.56 -1.84 -18.51
CA ASP A 313 -8.09 -3.23 -18.61
C ASP A 313 -8.51 -4.05 -17.39
N ILE A 314 -8.61 -3.41 -16.24
CA ILE A 314 -8.98 -4.04 -14.97
C ILE A 314 -10.22 -3.33 -14.42
N VAL A 315 -11.31 -4.06 -14.19
CA VAL A 315 -12.59 -3.48 -13.76
C VAL A 315 -13.09 -4.12 -12.46
N PHE A 316 -13.23 -3.30 -11.42
CA PHE A 316 -13.86 -3.66 -10.16
C PHE A 316 -15.35 -3.31 -10.17
N THR A 317 -16.20 -4.21 -9.67
CA THR A 317 -17.62 -3.93 -9.40
C THR A 317 -17.92 -4.06 -7.90
N MET A 318 -18.70 -3.13 -7.34
CA MET A 318 -19.11 -3.16 -5.93
C MET A 318 -20.59 -2.76 -5.78
N LEU A 319 -21.47 -3.75 -5.95
CA LEU A 319 -22.92 -3.57 -6.16
C LEU A 319 -23.77 -4.22 -5.04
N PRO A 320 -25.05 -3.83 -4.88
CA PRO A 320 -25.84 -4.25 -3.73
C PRO A 320 -26.31 -5.72 -3.75
N GLU A 321 -26.71 -6.22 -4.93
CA GLU A 321 -27.42 -7.50 -5.12
C GLU A 321 -27.19 -8.07 -6.53
N GLY A 322 -27.46 -9.37 -6.73
CA GLY A 322 -27.22 -10.08 -8.00
C GLY A 322 -28.06 -9.59 -9.19
N SER A 323 -29.20 -8.94 -8.96
CA SER A 323 -29.95 -8.21 -10.00
C SER A 323 -29.10 -7.10 -10.63
N HIS A 324 -28.46 -6.27 -9.79
CA HIS A 324 -27.59 -5.18 -10.21
C HIS A 324 -26.32 -5.68 -10.92
N VAL A 325 -25.71 -6.76 -10.41
CA VAL A 325 -24.56 -7.40 -11.07
C VAL A 325 -24.95 -7.94 -12.45
N ARG A 326 -26.10 -8.62 -12.57
CA ARG A 326 -26.63 -9.05 -13.88
C ARG A 326 -26.81 -7.89 -14.84
N THR A 327 -27.39 -6.77 -14.42
CA THR A 327 -27.54 -5.58 -15.27
C THR A 327 -26.17 -5.01 -15.68
N VAL A 328 -25.26 -4.80 -14.73
CA VAL A 328 -23.94 -4.19 -15.00
C VAL A 328 -23.09 -5.02 -15.95
N TYR A 329 -23.15 -6.36 -15.89
CA TYR A 329 -22.41 -7.22 -16.80
C TYR A 329 -23.18 -7.52 -18.11
N LEU A 330 -24.43 -7.99 -18.01
CA LEU A 330 -25.13 -8.71 -19.07
C LEU A 330 -26.17 -7.89 -19.85
N ASP A 331 -26.43 -6.63 -19.47
CA ASP A 331 -27.37 -5.77 -20.20
C ASP A 331 -26.88 -5.53 -21.64
N PRO A 332 -27.72 -5.77 -22.67
CA PRO A 332 -27.29 -5.79 -24.07
C PRO A 332 -26.84 -4.41 -24.59
N ASP A 333 -27.37 -3.33 -24.03
CA ASP A 333 -27.12 -1.95 -24.48
C ASP A 333 -26.04 -1.25 -23.64
N THR A 334 -26.10 -1.42 -22.32
CA THR A 334 -25.29 -0.67 -21.33
C THR A 334 -24.32 -1.53 -20.54
N GLY A 335 -24.48 -2.85 -20.54
CA GLY A 335 -23.67 -3.80 -19.78
C GLY A 335 -22.24 -3.92 -20.30
N MET A 336 -21.34 -4.35 -19.40
CA MET A 336 -19.90 -4.47 -19.65
C MET A 336 -19.57 -5.42 -20.80
N LEU A 337 -20.34 -6.51 -20.98
CA LEU A 337 -20.15 -7.51 -22.05
C LEU A 337 -20.64 -6.99 -23.41
N GLY A 338 -20.19 -5.79 -23.79
CA GLY A 338 -20.38 -5.23 -25.14
C GLY A 338 -19.58 -5.99 -26.21
N PRO A 339 -19.64 -5.58 -27.48
CA PRO A 339 -19.23 -6.41 -28.63
C PRO A 339 -17.74 -6.80 -28.66
N GLU A 340 -16.86 -6.15 -27.88
CA GLU A 340 -15.45 -6.48 -27.82
C GLU A 340 -14.87 -6.25 -26.41
N LEU A 341 -14.70 -7.35 -25.65
CA LEU A 341 -13.80 -7.42 -24.50
C LEU A 341 -12.66 -8.37 -24.82
N LYS A 342 -11.48 -7.82 -25.07
CA LYS A 342 -10.24 -8.58 -25.10
C LYS A 342 -9.49 -8.29 -23.82
N SER A 343 -9.05 -9.35 -23.15
CA SER A 343 -7.92 -9.30 -22.22
C SER A 343 -8.14 -8.55 -20.93
N ARG A 344 -9.40 -8.51 -20.46
CA ARG A 344 -9.75 -7.75 -19.27
C ARG A 344 -9.68 -8.63 -18.02
N LEU A 345 -9.41 -7.99 -16.89
CA LEU A 345 -9.47 -8.58 -15.56
C LEU A 345 -10.70 -8.02 -14.84
N LEU A 346 -11.75 -8.83 -14.69
CA LEU A 346 -13.04 -8.41 -14.14
C LEU A 346 -13.23 -8.97 -12.72
N ILE A 347 -13.29 -8.10 -11.71
CA ILE A 347 -13.30 -8.50 -10.30
C ILE A 347 -14.58 -7.99 -9.62
N ASP A 348 -15.48 -8.91 -9.26
CA ASP A 348 -16.73 -8.56 -8.57
C ASP A 348 -16.59 -8.64 -7.04
N CYS A 349 -16.50 -7.50 -6.38
CA CYS A 349 -16.43 -7.39 -4.92
C CYS A 349 -17.81 -7.43 -4.24
N SER A 350 -18.90 -7.54 -5.00
CA SER A 350 -20.27 -7.61 -4.50
C SER A 350 -20.51 -8.85 -3.64
N THR A 351 -21.50 -8.79 -2.73
CA THR A 351 -21.98 -9.99 -2.01
C THR A 351 -23.35 -10.38 -2.55
N ILE A 352 -23.35 -11.43 -3.38
CA ILE A 352 -24.49 -11.88 -4.20
C ILE A 352 -24.71 -13.39 -4.08
N ASP A 353 -25.73 -13.92 -4.74
CA ASP A 353 -25.90 -15.35 -4.92
C ASP A 353 -24.82 -15.94 -5.85
N THR A 354 -24.37 -17.16 -5.54
CA THR A 354 -23.36 -17.88 -6.34
C THR A 354 -23.83 -18.17 -7.76
N GLU A 355 -25.14 -18.29 -7.98
CA GLU A 355 -25.75 -18.52 -9.30
C GLU A 355 -25.57 -17.33 -10.24
N THR A 356 -25.76 -16.10 -9.76
CA THR A 356 -25.47 -14.88 -10.53
C THR A 356 -23.99 -14.80 -10.91
N SER A 357 -23.09 -15.06 -9.96
CA SER A 357 -21.65 -15.06 -10.25
C SER A 357 -21.28 -16.13 -11.28
N GLN A 358 -21.84 -17.33 -11.16
CA GLN A 358 -21.65 -18.43 -12.13
C GLN A 358 -22.19 -18.08 -13.52
N LEU A 359 -23.35 -17.40 -13.60
CA LEU A 359 -23.95 -16.92 -14.85
C LEU A 359 -23.04 -15.89 -15.53
N VAL A 360 -22.54 -14.90 -14.78
CA VAL A 360 -21.60 -13.89 -15.30
C VAL A 360 -20.27 -14.53 -15.72
N SER A 361 -19.68 -15.39 -14.88
CA SER A 361 -18.45 -16.12 -15.20
C SER A 361 -18.58 -16.95 -16.49
N THR A 362 -19.74 -17.59 -16.67
CA THR A 362 -20.03 -18.39 -17.87
C THR A 362 -20.25 -17.52 -19.10
N ALA A 363 -20.94 -16.37 -18.96
CA ALA A 363 -21.12 -15.40 -20.04
C ALA A 363 -19.78 -14.79 -20.48
N VAL A 364 -18.93 -14.37 -19.53
CA VAL A 364 -17.57 -13.89 -19.78
C VAL A 364 -16.77 -14.96 -20.53
N LYS A 365 -16.67 -16.17 -19.98
CA LYS A 365 -15.83 -17.25 -20.54
C LYS A 365 -16.29 -17.74 -21.92
N SER A 366 -17.59 -17.67 -22.22
CA SER A 366 -18.14 -18.11 -23.52
C SER A 366 -18.03 -17.05 -24.62
N GLN A 367 -18.24 -15.77 -24.29
CA GLN A 367 -18.14 -14.67 -25.27
C GLN A 367 -16.70 -14.18 -25.45
N PHE A 368 -15.92 -14.18 -24.35
CA PHE A 368 -14.57 -13.66 -24.29
C PHE A 368 -13.66 -14.66 -23.55
N PRO A 369 -13.26 -15.78 -24.19
CA PRO A 369 -12.36 -16.77 -23.59
C PRO A 369 -11.03 -16.18 -23.10
N SER A 370 -10.63 -15.06 -23.69
CA SER A 370 -9.49 -14.23 -23.29
C SER A 370 -9.89 -13.08 -22.34
N THR A 371 -10.84 -13.26 -21.44
CA THR A 371 -11.13 -12.32 -20.33
C THR A 371 -11.28 -13.10 -19.03
N PHE A 372 -10.59 -12.68 -17.97
CA PHE A 372 -10.66 -13.32 -16.66
C PHE A 372 -11.77 -12.69 -15.80
N PHE A 373 -12.49 -13.52 -15.06
CA PHE A 373 -13.49 -13.07 -14.09
C PHE A 373 -13.35 -13.84 -12.77
N CYS A 374 -13.32 -13.13 -11.65
CA CYS A 374 -13.45 -13.73 -10.32
C CYS A 374 -14.35 -12.89 -9.40
N ASP A 375 -14.98 -13.58 -8.46
CA ASP A 375 -15.63 -12.98 -7.29
C ASP A 375 -14.59 -12.67 -6.20
N ALA A 376 -14.63 -11.48 -5.62
CA ALA A 376 -13.75 -11.03 -4.53
C ALA A 376 -14.50 -10.31 -3.39
N PRO A 377 -15.59 -10.88 -2.83
CA PRO A 377 -16.38 -10.25 -1.79
C PRO A 377 -15.60 -9.82 -0.55
N VAL A 378 -16.01 -8.69 0.02
CA VAL A 378 -15.29 -8.00 1.10
C VAL A 378 -15.93 -8.20 2.48
N SER A 379 -15.10 -8.09 3.53
CA SER A 379 -15.50 -8.04 4.94
C SER A 379 -14.72 -6.93 5.68
N GLY A 380 -15.32 -6.32 6.70
CA GLY A 380 -14.73 -5.21 7.48
C GLY A 380 -15.59 -3.94 7.58
N GLY A 381 -16.65 -3.82 6.77
CA GLY A 381 -17.59 -2.68 6.80
C GLY A 381 -16.97 -1.37 6.29
N THR A 382 -17.74 -0.27 6.40
CA THR A 382 -17.35 1.04 5.82
C THR A 382 -16.07 1.61 6.41
N LEU A 383 -15.89 1.52 7.74
CA LEU A 383 -14.65 1.94 8.42
C LEU A 383 -13.44 1.12 7.94
N GLY A 384 -13.63 -0.18 7.69
CA GLY A 384 -12.60 -1.04 7.10
C GLY A 384 -12.27 -0.64 5.66
N ALA A 385 -13.27 -0.23 4.87
CA ALA A 385 -13.10 0.23 3.50
C ALA A 385 -12.39 1.59 3.43
N GLU A 386 -12.75 2.53 4.29
CA GLU A 386 -12.09 3.84 4.42
C GLU A 386 -10.61 3.67 4.79
N ALA A 387 -10.32 2.83 5.79
CA ALA A 387 -8.96 2.55 6.24
C ALA A 387 -8.16 1.58 5.34
N ALA A 388 -8.76 1.04 4.26
CA ALA A 388 -8.22 -0.05 3.45
C ALA A 388 -7.70 -1.26 4.26
N THR A 389 -8.46 -1.65 5.27
CA THR A 389 -8.17 -2.79 6.15
C THR A 389 -9.12 -3.97 5.94
N LEU A 390 -9.88 -3.96 4.83
CA LEU A 390 -10.79 -5.03 4.45
C LEU A 390 -10.09 -6.40 4.36
N THR A 391 -10.86 -7.45 4.66
CA THR A 391 -10.55 -8.82 4.21
C THR A 391 -11.29 -9.08 2.92
N LEU A 392 -10.60 -9.60 1.91
CA LEU A 392 -11.16 -9.95 0.60
C LEU A 392 -11.00 -11.47 0.40
N MET A 393 -12.10 -12.12 0.03
CA MET A 393 -12.19 -13.56 -0.19
C MET A 393 -12.35 -13.80 -1.69
N VAL A 394 -11.31 -14.28 -2.36
CA VAL A 394 -11.23 -14.29 -3.82
C VAL A 394 -11.48 -15.69 -4.37
N GLY A 395 -12.44 -15.85 -5.29
CA GLY A 395 -12.68 -17.08 -6.07
C GLY A 395 -11.61 -17.35 -7.13
N CYS A 396 -10.35 -17.22 -6.72
CA CYS A 396 -9.14 -17.48 -7.49
C CYS A 396 -8.16 -18.31 -6.64
N SER A 397 -7.31 -19.11 -7.28
CA SER A 397 -6.30 -19.94 -6.62
C SER A 397 -4.96 -19.19 -6.57
N GLU A 398 -4.14 -19.45 -5.55
CA GLU A 398 -2.77 -18.90 -5.51
C GLU A 398 -1.88 -19.35 -6.67
N LYS A 399 -2.30 -20.41 -7.39
CA LYS A 399 -1.63 -20.96 -8.57
C LYS A 399 -2.16 -20.40 -9.90
N ASP A 400 -3.15 -19.52 -9.87
CA ASP A 400 -3.68 -18.90 -11.08
C ASP A 400 -2.69 -17.83 -11.60
N PRO A 401 -2.42 -17.75 -12.92
CA PRO A 401 -1.47 -16.76 -13.45
C PRO A 401 -1.87 -15.31 -13.16
N ASN A 402 -3.16 -15.02 -12.95
CA ASN A 402 -3.65 -13.67 -12.64
C ASN A 402 -3.53 -13.34 -11.13
N TRP A 403 -3.22 -14.32 -10.27
CA TRP A 403 -3.22 -14.13 -8.82
C TRP A 403 -2.29 -13.01 -8.31
N PRO A 404 -1.03 -12.86 -8.77
CA PRO A 404 -0.15 -11.80 -8.28
C PRO A 404 -0.73 -10.40 -8.52
N GLU A 405 -1.27 -10.14 -9.72
CA GLU A 405 -1.88 -8.86 -10.07
C GLU A 405 -3.17 -8.61 -9.28
N ILE A 406 -4.05 -9.61 -9.19
CA ILE A 406 -5.27 -9.53 -8.37
C ILE A 406 -4.92 -9.21 -6.91
N ARG A 407 -3.96 -9.95 -6.33
CA ARG A 407 -3.50 -9.78 -4.95
C ARG A 407 -2.99 -8.36 -4.71
N ASP A 408 -2.11 -7.88 -5.58
CA ASP A 408 -1.45 -6.59 -5.43
C ASP A 408 -2.45 -5.44 -5.55
N LEU A 409 -3.39 -5.50 -6.50
CA LEU A 409 -4.43 -4.48 -6.66
C LEU A 409 -5.46 -4.48 -5.52
N LEU A 410 -5.90 -5.66 -5.08
CA LEU A 410 -6.82 -5.76 -3.94
C LEU A 410 -6.16 -5.32 -2.62
N SER A 411 -4.83 -5.43 -2.50
CA SER A 411 -4.08 -4.93 -1.33
C SER A 411 -4.15 -3.40 -1.16
N LEU A 412 -4.48 -2.65 -2.22
CA LEU A 412 -4.68 -1.20 -2.15
C LEU A 412 -5.96 -0.84 -1.36
N MET A 413 -6.92 -1.77 -1.31
CA MET A 413 -8.24 -1.61 -0.68
C MET A 413 -8.44 -2.49 0.57
N GLY A 414 -7.54 -3.43 0.86
CA GLY A 414 -7.64 -4.34 1.99
C GLY A 414 -6.31 -4.86 2.51
N LYS A 415 -6.33 -5.33 3.76
CA LYS A 415 -5.13 -5.82 4.47
C LYS A 415 -4.94 -7.34 4.36
N SER A 416 -6.01 -8.09 4.09
CA SER A 416 -5.98 -9.54 4.06
C SER A 416 -6.68 -10.04 2.80
N ILE A 417 -5.88 -10.52 1.85
CA ILE A 417 -6.37 -11.05 0.57
C ILE A 417 -6.24 -12.57 0.65
N ILE A 418 -7.36 -13.29 0.57
CA ILE A 418 -7.43 -14.74 0.79
C ILE A 418 -7.87 -15.39 -0.51
N ALA A 419 -7.01 -16.22 -1.10
CA ALA A 419 -7.37 -17.09 -2.20
C ALA A 419 -8.28 -18.23 -1.70
N CYS A 420 -9.52 -18.28 -2.21
CA CYS A 420 -10.53 -19.26 -1.82
C CYS A 420 -10.65 -20.43 -2.81
N GLY A 421 -9.92 -20.42 -3.93
CA GLY A 421 -9.88 -21.52 -4.89
C GLY A 421 -10.58 -21.20 -6.22
N GLY A 422 -11.49 -22.05 -6.68
CA GLY A 422 -12.20 -21.82 -7.95
C GLY A 422 -13.27 -20.70 -7.91
N PRO A 423 -13.86 -20.38 -9.07
CA PRO A 423 -14.96 -19.42 -9.19
C PRO A 423 -16.11 -19.70 -8.21
N GLY A 424 -16.66 -18.66 -7.60
CA GLY A 424 -17.76 -18.72 -6.63
C GLY A 424 -17.34 -19.15 -5.21
N LEU A 425 -16.09 -19.55 -4.98
CA LEU A 425 -15.62 -19.93 -3.65
C LEU A 425 -15.33 -18.73 -2.75
N GLY A 426 -15.06 -17.54 -3.31
CA GLY A 426 -14.97 -16.29 -2.54
C GLY A 426 -16.32 -15.92 -1.90
N LEU A 427 -17.38 -15.96 -2.71
CA LEU A 427 -18.77 -15.81 -2.27
C LEU A 427 -19.16 -16.90 -1.27
N THR A 428 -18.81 -18.15 -1.53
CA THR A 428 -19.10 -19.26 -0.60
C THR A 428 -18.43 -19.02 0.76
N ALA A 429 -17.15 -18.63 0.79
CA ALA A 429 -16.44 -18.28 2.03
C ALA A 429 -17.11 -17.09 2.76
N LYS A 430 -17.47 -16.02 2.04
CA LYS A 430 -18.16 -14.85 2.59
C LYS A 430 -19.52 -15.21 3.19
N LEU A 431 -20.33 -16.01 2.50
CA LEU A 431 -21.65 -16.43 2.95
C LEU A 431 -21.56 -17.34 4.19
N CYS A 432 -20.63 -18.29 4.22
CA CYS A 432 -20.35 -19.11 5.39
C CYS A 432 -19.90 -18.27 6.60
N ASN A 433 -19.00 -17.29 6.39
CA ASN A 433 -18.57 -16.35 7.44
C ASN A 433 -19.76 -15.56 8.00
N ASN A 434 -20.60 -14.98 7.14
CA ASN A 434 -21.72 -14.15 7.58
C ASN A 434 -22.82 -14.96 8.27
N TYR A 435 -23.13 -16.17 7.78
CA TYR A 435 -24.03 -17.12 8.43
C TYR A 435 -23.56 -17.48 9.86
N CYS A 436 -22.27 -17.82 10.00
CA CYS A 436 -21.69 -18.16 11.31
C CYS A 436 -21.70 -16.95 12.27
N SER A 437 -21.24 -15.79 11.80
CA SER A 437 -21.22 -14.53 12.55
C SER A 437 -22.62 -14.10 13.03
N ALA A 438 -23.63 -14.32 12.19
CA ALA A 438 -25.03 -14.03 12.50
C ALA A 438 -25.61 -14.98 13.57
N LEU A 439 -25.36 -16.28 13.47
CA LEU A 439 -25.76 -17.25 14.49
C LEU A 439 -25.09 -16.98 15.84
N ILE A 440 -23.79 -16.67 15.85
CA ILE A 440 -23.07 -16.26 17.06
C ILE A 440 -23.70 -14.99 17.63
N SER A 441 -24.02 -13.99 16.80
CA SER A 441 -24.65 -12.74 17.26
C SER A 441 -26.02 -12.96 17.90
N LEU A 442 -26.84 -13.86 17.35
CA LEU A 442 -28.12 -14.25 17.93
C LEU A 442 -27.91 -14.98 19.28
N ALA A 443 -27.05 -16.00 19.31
CA ALA A 443 -26.76 -16.78 20.52
C ALA A 443 -26.16 -15.91 21.65
N THR A 444 -25.24 -14.99 21.34
CA THR A 444 -24.72 -14.01 22.31
C THR A 444 -25.84 -13.10 22.82
N SER A 445 -26.75 -12.64 21.95
CA SER A 445 -27.88 -11.80 22.37
C SER A 445 -28.81 -12.53 23.34
N GLU A 446 -29.16 -13.78 23.04
CA GLU A 446 -29.99 -14.64 23.88
C GLU A 446 -29.30 -14.95 25.22
N ALA A 447 -28.05 -15.41 25.20
CA ALA A 447 -27.31 -15.76 26.41
C ALA A 447 -27.09 -14.56 27.35
N MET A 448 -26.80 -13.37 26.79
CA MET A 448 -26.72 -12.13 27.57
C MET A 448 -28.09 -11.76 28.18
N ASN A 449 -29.18 -11.89 27.43
CA ASN A 449 -30.55 -11.63 27.92
C ASN A 449 -30.93 -12.58 29.07
N ILE A 450 -30.62 -13.88 28.94
CA ILE A 450 -30.85 -14.89 29.99
C ILE A 450 -30.09 -14.52 31.26
N GLY A 451 -28.78 -14.31 31.18
CA GLY A 451 -27.97 -14.02 32.37
C GLY A 451 -28.35 -12.70 33.05
N MET A 452 -28.67 -11.66 32.29
CA MET A 452 -29.16 -10.38 32.83
C MET A 452 -30.53 -10.52 33.50
N ARG A 453 -31.44 -11.33 32.95
CA ARG A 453 -32.74 -11.63 33.58
C ARG A 453 -32.60 -12.49 34.84
N ALA A 454 -31.56 -13.31 34.92
CA ALA A 454 -31.16 -14.01 36.15
C ALA A 454 -30.41 -13.10 37.17
N GLY A 455 -30.26 -11.81 36.89
CA GLY A 455 -29.64 -10.83 37.80
C GLY A 455 -28.13 -10.66 37.66
N MET A 456 -27.48 -11.27 36.66
CA MET A 456 -26.04 -11.07 36.43
C MET A 456 -25.72 -9.68 35.88
N ASP A 457 -24.62 -9.09 36.36
CA ASP A 457 -24.01 -7.93 35.70
C ASP A 457 -23.49 -8.33 34.31
N PRO A 458 -23.94 -7.68 33.22
CA PRO A 458 -23.53 -8.05 31.86
C PRO A 458 -22.03 -7.88 31.62
N ARG A 459 -21.32 -7.05 32.39
CA ARG A 459 -19.85 -6.93 32.31
C ARG A 459 -19.16 -8.17 32.85
N LEU A 460 -19.70 -8.76 33.92
CA LEU A 460 -19.19 -10.02 34.47
C LEU A 460 -19.47 -11.17 33.52
N LEU A 461 -20.68 -11.24 32.94
CA LEU A 461 -21.05 -12.26 31.97
C LEU A 461 -20.24 -12.17 30.67
N ALA A 462 -20.04 -10.97 30.13
CA ALA A 462 -19.17 -10.76 28.98
C ALA A 462 -17.72 -11.21 29.29
N ARG A 463 -17.19 -10.90 30.48
CA ARG A 463 -15.87 -11.38 30.92
C ARG A 463 -15.81 -12.91 31.04
N VAL A 464 -16.88 -13.57 31.47
CA VAL A 464 -16.96 -15.05 31.45
C VAL A 464 -16.84 -15.54 30.01
N PHE A 465 -17.62 -15.01 29.07
CA PHE A 465 -17.55 -15.42 27.66
C PHE A 465 -16.15 -15.21 27.07
N SER A 466 -15.52 -14.05 27.26
CA SER A 466 -14.17 -13.76 26.75
C SER A 466 -13.07 -14.65 27.32
N ASN A 467 -13.31 -15.36 28.43
CA ASN A 467 -12.35 -16.25 29.09
C ASN A 467 -12.84 -17.71 29.13
N SER A 468 -13.76 -18.10 28.25
CA SER A 468 -14.36 -19.44 28.19
C SER A 468 -14.65 -19.87 26.76
N THR A 469 -15.20 -21.07 26.57
CA THR A 469 -15.52 -21.64 25.24
C THR A 469 -16.58 -20.86 24.45
N ALA A 470 -17.24 -19.86 25.06
CA ALA A 470 -18.15 -18.92 24.40
C ALA A 470 -17.44 -17.67 23.82
N GLN A 471 -16.11 -17.62 23.87
CA GLN A 471 -15.33 -16.50 23.32
C GLN A 471 -15.60 -16.35 21.82
N SER A 472 -15.78 -15.10 21.39
CA SER A 472 -15.95 -14.79 19.97
C SER A 472 -15.67 -13.31 19.70
N THR A 473 -15.42 -12.97 18.43
CA THR A 473 -15.31 -11.56 17.99
C THR A 473 -16.57 -10.75 18.30
N ILE A 474 -17.75 -11.38 18.36
CA ILE A 474 -18.99 -10.70 18.77
C ILE A 474 -18.96 -10.38 20.26
N CYS A 475 -18.62 -11.35 21.12
CA CYS A 475 -18.52 -11.15 22.57
C CYS A 475 -17.53 -10.02 22.92
N ASP A 476 -16.35 -10.02 22.28
CA ASP A 476 -15.20 -9.19 22.70
C ASP A 476 -15.19 -7.79 22.08
N LYS A 477 -15.66 -7.63 20.83
CA LYS A 477 -15.54 -6.37 20.07
C LYS A 477 -16.87 -5.75 19.67
N TRP A 478 -17.92 -6.56 19.56
CA TRP A 478 -19.21 -6.14 19.00
C TRP A 478 -20.39 -6.56 19.87
N ASN A 479 -20.22 -6.59 21.20
CA ASN A 479 -21.21 -7.15 22.10
C ASN A 479 -22.58 -6.47 21.91
N PRO A 480 -23.68 -7.23 21.79
CA PRO A 480 -24.98 -6.67 21.46
C PRO A 480 -25.62 -5.91 22.63
N VAL A 481 -25.10 -6.02 23.86
CA VAL A 481 -25.62 -5.26 25.01
C VAL A 481 -25.00 -3.85 25.06
N PRO A 482 -25.80 -2.77 25.13
CA PRO A 482 -25.30 -1.40 25.15
C PRO A 482 -24.29 -1.13 26.26
N GLY A 483 -23.15 -0.56 25.89
CA GLY A 483 -22.13 -0.10 26.81
C GLY A 483 -21.23 -1.19 27.40
N ILE A 484 -21.22 -2.40 26.83
CA ILE A 484 -20.23 -3.46 27.10
C ILE A 484 -18.98 -3.28 26.24
N CYS A 485 -19.14 -3.18 24.92
CA CYS A 485 -18.07 -2.75 24.00
C CYS A 485 -18.30 -1.27 23.66
N PRO A 486 -17.52 -0.31 24.22
CA PRO A 486 -17.81 1.12 24.08
C PRO A 486 -17.89 1.58 22.62
N ASN A 487 -17.03 1.06 21.76
CA ASN A 487 -16.94 1.44 20.34
C ASN A 487 -17.95 0.71 19.43
N ALA A 488 -18.74 -0.22 19.95
CA ALA A 488 -19.72 -0.97 19.16
C ALA A 488 -21.00 -0.14 18.91
N PRO A 489 -21.70 -0.35 17.77
CA PRO A 489 -23.01 0.25 17.49
C PRO A 489 -24.02 0.12 18.61
N ALA A 490 -24.07 -1.01 19.33
CA ALA A 490 -24.97 -1.22 20.46
C ALA A 490 -24.83 -0.13 21.56
N SER A 491 -23.61 0.37 21.79
CA SER A 491 -23.33 1.47 22.73
C SER A 491 -23.77 2.85 22.22
N HIS A 492 -24.18 2.93 20.95
CA HIS A 492 -24.57 4.15 20.23
C HIS A 492 -25.98 4.02 19.63
N GLY A 493 -26.88 3.29 20.30
CA GLY A 493 -28.27 3.10 19.86
C GLY A 493 -28.43 2.24 18.59
N TYR A 494 -27.43 1.39 18.29
CA TYR A 494 -27.30 0.56 17.08
C TYR A 494 -27.18 1.35 15.77
N GLN A 495 -26.79 2.63 15.84
CA GLN A 495 -26.59 3.45 14.65
C GLN A 495 -25.32 3.03 13.87
N GLY A 496 -25.40 3.11 12.54
CA GLY A 496 -24.31 2.71 11.64
C GLY A 496 -24.10 1.19 11.59
N GLY A 497 -22.84 0.76 11.51
CA GLY A 497 -22.48 -0.66 11.50
C GLY A 497 -22.96 -1.41 10.25
N PHE A 498 -23.34 -2.68 10.41
CA PHE A 498 -23.83 -3.54 9.31
C PHE A 498 -25.33 -3.76 9.45
N LYS A 499 -26.12 -3.12 8.59
CA LYS A 499 -27.59 -3.06 8.71
C LYS A 499 -28.26 -4.43 8.83
N ILE A 500 -29.29 -4.52 9.68
CA ILE A 500 -30.10 -5.73 9.90
C ILE A 500 -30.67 -6.30 8.58
N GLN A 501 -31.09 -5.45 7.64
CA GLN A 501 -31.60 -5.90 6.34
C GLN A 501 -30.51 -6.55 5.46
N LEU A 502 -29.27 -6.03 5.51
CA LEU A 502 -28.14 -6.61 4.78
C LEU A 502 -27.72 -7.95 5.38
N MET A 503 -27.77 -8.08 6.71
CA MET A 503 -27.54 -9.38 7.35
C MET A 503 -28.66 -10.38 7.02
N ALA A 504 -29.92 -9.97 7.01
CA ALA A 504 -31.03 -10.83 6.61
C ALA A 504 -30.90 -11.30 5.14
N LYS A 505 -30.40 -10.44 4.23
CA LYS A 505 -30.05 -10.81 2.85
C LYS A 505 -28.94 -11.86 2.82
N ASP A 506 -27.78 -11.56 3.41
CA ASP A 506 -26.60 -12.43 3.38
C ASP A 506 -26.88 -13.79 4.05
N PHE A 507 -27.67 -13.82 5.13
CA PHE A 507 -28.13 -15.06 5.76
C PHE A 507 -29.03 -15.86 4.82
N GLY A 508 -29.97 -15.21 4.13
CA GLY A 508 -30.83 -15.85 3.14
C GLY A 508 -30.05 -16.44 1.96
N LEU A 509 -29.04 -15.72 1.47
CA LEU A 509 -28.11 -16.21 0.45
C LEU A 509 -27.35 -17.46 0.94
N ALA A 510 -26.83 -17.45 2.17
CA ALA A 510 -26.14 -18.60 2.75
C ALA A 510 -27.05 -19.84 2.90
N VAL A 511 -28.31 -19.66 3.31
CA VAL A 511 -29.31 -20.74 3.37
C VAL A 511 -29.59 -21.32 1.98
N SER A 512 -29.80 -20.47 0.97
CA SER A 512 -30.02 -20.95 -0.41
C SER A 512 -28.80 -21.65 -1.00
N THR A 513 -27.58 -21.16 -0.72
CA THR A 513 -26.34 -21.85 -1.12
C THR A 513 -26.23 -23.22 -0.44
N ALA A 514 -26.57 -23.33 0.85
CA ALA A 514 -26.55 -24.61 1.56
C ALA A 514 -27.53 -25.64 0.97
N GLU A 515 -28.76 -25.21 0.63
CA GLU A 515 -29.74 -26.05 -0.07
C GLU A 515 -29.19 -26.56 -1.42
N LYS A 516 -28.58 -25.68 -2.23
CA LYS A 516 -28.01 -26.02 -3.55
C LYS A 516 -26.86 -27.02 -3.48
N VAL A 517 -26.05 -27.00 -2.41
CA VAL A 517 -24.92 -27.95 -2.23
C VAL A 517 -25.27 -29.16 -1.35
N GLY A 518 -26.54 -29.32 -0.95
CA GLY A 518 -26.99 -30.43 -0.10
C GLY A 518 -26.54 -30.35 1.37
N ALA A 519 -26.09 -29.18 1.84
CA ALA A 519 -25.65 -28.97 3.22
C ALA A 519 -26.84 -28.79 4.17
N LYS A 520 -26.98 -29.71 5.13
CA LYS A 520 -28.07 -29.68 6.13
C LYS A 520 -27.83 -28.62 7.20
N LEU A 521 -28.62 -27.54 7.20
CA LEU A 521 -28.59 -26.50 8.23
C LEU A 521 -29.59 -26.79 9.36
N ILE A 522 -29.12 -27.00 10.59
CA ILE A 522 -29.98 -27.19 11.77
C ILE A 522 -30.59 -25.85 12.25
N LEU A 523 -29.75 -24.81 12.34
CA LEU A 523 -30.16 -23.49 12.86
C LEU A 523 -30.64 -22.51 11.78
N GLY A 524 -30.47 -22.86 10.49
CA GLY A 524 -30.63 -21.92 9.38
C GLY A 524 -32.05 -21.36 9.24
N ALA A 525 -33.08 -22.21 9.30
CA ALA A 525 -34.47 -21.77 9.15
C ALA A 525 -34.93 -20.83 10.29
N VAL A 526 -34.48 -21.09 11.53
CA VAL A 526 -34.84 -20.29 12.72
C VAL A 526 -34.06 -18.97 12.73
N GLY A 527 -32.75 -19.02 12.48
CA GLY A 527 -31.91 -17.82 12.38
C GLY A 527 -32.37 -16.88 11.28
N LEU A 528 -32.67 -17.41 10.08
CA LEU A 528 -33.18 -16.60 8.96
C LEU A 528 -34.53 -15.94 9.30
N ARG A 529 -35.41 -16.65 10.02
CA ARG A 529 -36.69 -16.08 10.50
C ARG A 529 -36.45 -14.90 11.43
N ALA A 530 -35.63 -15.09 12.47
CA ALA A 530 -35.31 -14.04 13.44
C ALA A 530 -34.73 -12.79 12.78
N TYR A 531 -33.78 -12.94 11.85
CA TYR A 531 -33.20 -11.82 11.09
C TYR A 531 -34.23 -11.15 10.17
N LYS A 532 -35.10 -11.91 9.50
CA LYS A 532 -36.15 -11.33 8.63
C LYS A 532 -37.17 -10.53 9.43
N GLU A 533 -37.70 -11.07 10.52
CA GLU A 533 -38.67 -10.39 11.38
C GLU A 533 -38.06 -9.13 12.01
N ALA A 534 -36.85 -9.22 12.58
CA ALA A 534 -36.13 -8.06 13.12
C ALA A 534 -35.82 -7.00 12.05
N SER A 535 -35.63 -7.39 10.78
CA SER A 535 -35.44 -6.44 9.67
C SER A 535 -36.71 -5.67 9.27
N GLN A 536 -37.88 -6.16 9.70
CA GLN A 536 -39.20 -5.58 9.44
C GLN A 536 -39.73 -4.77 10.63
N ASP A 537 -39.27 -5.05 11.86
CA ASP A 537 -39.62 -4.27 13.06
C ASP A 537 -39.15 -2.80 12.91
N PRO A 538 -40.07 -1.80 12.98
CA PRO A 538 -39.74 -0.37 12.91
C PRO A 538 -38.70 0.10 13.95
N LYS A 539 -38.53 -0.60 15.08
CA LYS A 539 -37.55 -0.29 16.14
C LYS A 539 -36.13 -0.78 15.83
N CYS A 540 -35.99 -1.64 14.82
CA CYS A 540 -34.77 -2.34 14.44
C CYS A 540 -34.31 -2.02 13.01
N ARG A 541 -35.25 -1.61 12.14
CA ARG A 541 -35.00 -1.25 10.74
C ARG A 541 -33.88 -0.19 10.60
N ASP A 542 -33.01 -0.39 9.62
CA ASP A 542 -31.88 0.48 9.27
C ASP A 542 -30.78 0.65 10.33
N LEU A 543 -30.88 -0.09 11.45
CA LEU A 543 -29.86 -0.19 12.49
C LEU A 543 -28.94 -1.40 12.27
N ASP A 544 -27.81 -1.42 12.98
CA ASP A 544 -26.84 -2.50 13.00
C ASP A 544 -27.47 -3.85 13.39
N SER A 545 -27.02 -4.94 12.76
CA SER A 545 -27.62 -6.28 12.86
C SER A 545 -27.63 -6.90 14.26
N ARG A 546 -26.83 -6.36 15.20
CA ARG A 546 -26.87 -6.75 16.62
C ARG A 546 -28.02 -6.12 17.41
N VAL A 547 -28.85 -5.28 16.76
CA VAL A 547 -30.16 -4.84 17.26
C VAL A 547 -31.14 -5.99 17.50
N LEU A 548 -30.81 -7.22 17.09
CA LEU A 548 -31.51 -8.44 17.54
C LEU A 548 -31.70 -8.51 19.07
N TYR A 549 -30.77 -7.98 19.87
CA TYR A 549 -30.94 -7.91 21.32
C TYR A 549 -32.14 -7.06 21.74
N ARG A 550 -32.43 -5.98 21.01
CA ARG A 550 -33.67 -5.19 21.17
C ARG A 550 -34.90 -6.00 20.75
N TYR A 551 -34.83 -6.66 19.59
CA TYR A 551 -35.93 -7.46 19.04
C TYR A 551 -36.40 -8.55 20.01
N ILE A 552 -35.47 -9.27 20.66
CA ILE A 552 -35.79 -10.30 21.66
C ILE A 552 -36.15 -9.75 23.06
N GLY A 553 -36.37 -8.44 23.19
CA GLY A 553 -36.75 -7.80 24.46
C GLY A 553 -35.64 -7.80 25.51
N GLY A 554 -34.40 -7.59 25.09
CA GLY A 554 -33.24 -7.37 25.96
C GLY A 554 -33.29 -6.02 26.70
N ASN A 555 -32.66 -5.95 27.87
CA ASN A 555 -32.65 -4.75 28.71
C ASN A 555 -31.49 -3.80 28.35
N GLU A 556 -31.75 -2.84 27.47
CA GLU A 556 -30.78 -1.80 27.08
C GLU A 556 -30.48 -0.80 28.21
N ASP A 557 -31.40 -0.61 29.16
CA ASP A 557 -31.35 0.40 30.22
C ASP A 557 -30.78 -0.10 31.56
N TRP A 558 -30.09 -1.24 31.54
CA TRP A 558 -29.51 -1.90 32.72
C TRP A 558 -28.61 -0.99 33.59
N LYS A 559 -27.96 0.02 33.00
CA LYS A 559 -27.17 1.02 33.74
C LYS A 559 -28.01 1.98 34.59
N LYS A 560 -29.26 2.27 34.18
CA LYS A 560 -30.17 3.17 34.91
C LYS A 560 -30.75 2.48 36.15
N LEU A 561 -31.18 1.22 36.02
CA LEU A 561 -31.75 0.40 37.10
C LEU A 561 -30.81 0.26 38.32
N ASN A 562 -29.50 0.18 38.09
CA ASN A 562 -28.48 0.10 39.14
C ASN A 562 -28.21 1.44 39.88
N SER A 563 -28.80 2.55 39.44
CA SER A 563 -28.72 3.84 40.14
C SER A 563 -29.86 4.02 41.16
N SER A 564 -31.06 3.51 40.86
CA SER A 564 -32.23 3.54 41.75
C SER A 564 -32.11 2.59 42.96
N THR A 565 -31.34 1.51 42.86
CA THR A 565 -31.19 0.50 43.93
C THR A 565 -30.17 0.86 45.01
N ARG A 566 -29.49 2.02 44.93
CA ARG A 566 -28.57 2.49 46.00
C ARG A 566 -29.26 3.26 47.15
N GLN A 567 -30.59 3.37 47.14
CA GLN A 567 -31.38 4.01 48.21
C GLN A 567 -32.47 3.11 48.82
N GLY A 568 -32.57 1.84 48.40
CA GLY A 568 -33.40 0.84 49.08
C GLY A 568 -32.58 0.11 50.15
N SER A 569 -33.11 0.02 51.37
CA SER A 569 -32.44 -0.71 52.46
C SER A 569 -32.37 -2.20 52.13
N LEU A 570 -31.26 -2.87 52.49
CA LEU A 570 -31.12 -4.33 52.25
C LEU A 570 -32.03 -5.18 53.17
N THR A 571 -32.76 -4.54 54.08
CA THR A 571 -33.64 -5.15 55.08
C THR A 571 -35.03 -5.53 54.54
N ASP A 572 -35.59 -4.76 53.59
CA ASP A 572 -37.00 -4.87 53.19
C ASP A 572 -37.37 -6.08 52.30
N HIS A 573 -36.40 -6.91 51.87
CA HIS A 573 -36.65 -8.07 51.00
C HIS A 573 -36.24 -9.43 51.59
N VAL A 574 -35.56 -9.45 52.74
CA VAL A 574 -35.21 -10.72 53.42
C VAL A 574 -36.29 -11.09 54.45
N GLU A 575 -36.90 -10.11 55.12
CA GLU A 575 -37.92 -10.36 56.17
C GLU A 575 -39.26 -10.93 55.65
N ARG A 576 -39.53 -10.88 54.33
CA ARG A 576 -40.74 -11.51 53.74
C ARG A 576 -40.56 -12.97 53.30
N ALA A 577 -39.34 -13.49 53.32
CA ALA A 577 -39.03 -14.83 52.80
C ALA A 577 -38.75 -15.87 53.89
N LEU A 578 -38.60 -15.46 55.15
CA LEU A 578 -38.22 -16.32 56.28
C LEU A 578 -39.14 -16.12 57.50
N GLY A 579 -40.44 -16.07 57.23
CA GLY A 579 -41.48 -16.18 58.25
C GLY A 579 -41.92 -17.63 58.46
N ASP A 580 -41.04 -18.47 59.00
CA ASP A 580 -41.39 -19.50 60.01
C ASP A 580 -40.19 -20.42 60.36
N THR A 581 -40.18 -20.86 61.62
CA THR A 581 -39.28 -21.86 62.25
C THR A 581 -37.83 -21.48 62.60
N ILE A 582 -37.56 -21.60 63.91
CA ILE A 582 -36.28 -21.74 64.65
C ILE A 582 -35.66 -20.46 65.22
N ALA A 583 -35.48 -20.49 66.55
CA ALA A 583 -35.01 -19.39 67.41
C ALA A 583 -33.46 -19.40 67.58
N PRO A 584 -32.84 -18.30 68.04
CA PRO A 584 -31.41 -18.07 67.88
C PRO A 584 -30.54 -18.53 69.05
N LEU A 585 -29.27 -18.84 68.76
CA LEU A 585 -28.18 -18.85 69.74
C LEU A 585 -27.03 -17.93 69.29
N SER A 586 -26.48 -17.21 70.26
CA SER A 586 -25.57 -16.09 70.08
C SER A 586 -24.10 -16.49 69.96
N LEU A 587 -23.30 -15.68 69.25
CA LEU A 587 -21.97 -15.32 69.75
C LEU A 587 -21.62 -13.86 69.41
N ARG A 588 -20.80 -13.23 70.27
CA ARG A 588 -20.56 -11.78 70.34
C ARG A 588 -19.05 -11.52 70.49
N ALA A 589 -18.63 -10.30 70.16
CA ALA A 589 -17.27 -9.72 70.27
C ALA A 589 -16.34 -10.00 69.06
N ALA A 590 -15.45 -9.08 68.65
CA ALA A 590 -15.05 -7.81 69.27
C ALA A 590 -14.90 -6.65 68.25
N LEU A 591 -14.91 -5.42 68.76
CA LEU A 591 -14.69 -4.14 68.07
C LEU A 591 -13.72 -3.28 68.91
N LEU A 592 -13.16 -2.21 68.33
CA LEU A 592 -12.24 -1.21 68.95
C LEU A 592 -10.80 -1.72 69.16
N GLN A 593 -9.71 -0.95 69.08
CA GLN A 593 -9.46 0.46 68.70
C GLN A 593 -8.35 0.46 67.59
N SER A 594 -7.80 1.54 67.01
CA SER A 594 -7.95 3.01 67.09
C SER A 594 -7.78 3.58 65.65
N GLY A 595 -7.51 4.85 65.30
CA GLY A 595 -7.32 6.12 66.01
C GLY A 595 -7.14 7.26 64.98
N SER A 596 -7.79 8.40 65.19
CA SER A 596 -7.67 9.63 64.38
C SER A 596 -6.42 10.44 64.77
N GLU A 597 -5.89 11.36 63.95
CA GLU A 597 -6.32 12.77 63.93
C GLU A 597 -5.58 13.65 62.88
N GLN A 598 -6.31 14.65 62.35
CA GLN A 598 -5.92 16.03 61.95
C GLN A 598 -4.67 16.30 61.04
N GLY A 599 -4.69 17.25 60.09
CA GLY A 599 -5.79 18.07 59.57
C GLY A 599 -5.33 19.43 58.97
N LYS A 600 -6.06 19.93 57.96
CA LYS A 600 -6.03 21.31 57.38
C LYS A 600 -4.77 21.68 56.56
N ASP A 601 -4.83 22.53 55.52
CA ASP A 601 -5.79 23.62 55.21
C ASP A 601 -6.51 23.53 53.84
N MET A 602 -7.50 24.42 53.66
CA MET A 602 -8.36 24.57 52.48
C MET A 602 -8.19 25.93 51.75
N ALA A 603 -8.83 26.02 50.57
CA ALA A 603 -9.08 27.20 49.72
C ALA A 603 -7.92 27.62 48.79
N GLY A 604 -8.16 27.99 47.53
CA GLY A 604 -9.45 27.99 46.81
C GLY A 604 -9.34 28.67 45.42
N SER A 605 -10.49 29.11 44.90
CA SER A 605 -10.72 29.89 43.66
C SER A 605 -10.70 29.14 42.31
N ASP A 606 -11.90 29.12 41.71
CA ASP A 606 -12.19 28.96 40.30
C ASP A 606 -11.70 30.20 39.52
N GLN A 607 -10.92 30.01 38.45
CA GLN A 607 -10.71 31.05 37.45
C GLN A 607 -10.45 30.47 36.05
N ARG A 608 -11.38 30.74 35.14
CA ARG A 608 -11.24 30.45 33.71
C ARG A 608 -10.28 31.46 33.07
N CYS A 609 -9.13 31.00 32.57
CA CYS A 609 -8.29 31.79 31.66
C CYS A 609 -8.12 31.07 30.32
N ARG A 610 -8.70 31.66 29.25
CA ARG A 610 -8.45 31.28 27.85
C ARG A 610 -7.12 31.90 27.40
N PHE A 611 -6.26 31.13 26.74
CA PHE A 611 -5.16 31.65 25.91
C PHE A 611 -4.91 30.74 24.69
N PRO A 612 -4.26 31.23 23.60
CA PRO A 612 -4.96 31.28 22.32
C PRO A 612 -4.47 30.25 21.28
N THR A 613 -5.39 29.86 20.39
CA THR A 613 -5.06 29.15 19.14
C THR A 613 -4.73 30.17 18.04
N PRO A 614 -3.58 30.08 17.34
CA PRO A 614 -3.30 30.95 16.20
C PRO A 614 -4.17 30.55 15.00
N VAL A 615 -5.19 31.37 14.71
CA VAL A 615 -5.99 31.27 13.48
C VAL A 615 -5.28 32.07 12.39
N TYR A 616 -4.74 31.40 11.39
CA TYR A 616 -4.24 32.06 10.17
C TYR A 616 -5.41 32.39 9.25
N THR A 617 -5.83 33.65 9.27
CA THR A 617 -6.85 34.19 8.36
C THR A 617 -6.23 34.51 7.00
N VAL A 618 -6.50 33.70 5.98
CA VAL A 618 -6.13 34.04 4.58
C VAL A 618 -7.12 35.06 4.04
N THR A 619 -6.73 36.33 4.00
CA THR A 619 -7.50 37.40 3.34
C THR A 619 -7.23 37.42 1.85
N ALA A 620 -8.07 36.74 1.07
CA ALA A 620 -8.06 36.86 -0.38
C ALA A 620 -8.56 38.25 -0.81
N ARG A 621 -7.68 39.08 -1.41
CA ARG A 621 -8.11 40.28 -2.15
C ARG A 621 -8.38 39.91 -3.61
N LYS A 622 -9.63 40.15 -4.04
CA LYS A 622 -9.97 40.28 -5.46
C LYS A 622 -9.26 41.51 -6.06
N GLN A 623 -8.81 41.39 -7.31
CA GLN A 623 -8.83 42.48 -8.29
C GLN A 623 -9.14 41.92 -9.68
N ASP A 624 -9.81 42.73 -10.50
CA ASP A 624 -10.61 42.30 -11.66
C ASP A 624 -9.83 42.09 -12.98
N PRO A 625 -10.44 41.43 -13.98
CA PRO A 625 -9.84 41.20 -15.29
C PRO A 625 -10.22 42.27 -16.32
N ALA A 626 -9.25 43.08 -16.78
CA ALA A 626 -9.25 43.70 -18.11
C ALA A 626 -7.93 44.42 -18.40
N THR A 627 -7.33 44.18 -19.58
CA THR A 627 -6.98 45.22 -20.58
C THR A 627 -6.42 44.54 -21.84
N ARG A 628 -6.89 44.98 -23.02
CA ARG A 628 -6.47 44.50 -24.35
C ARG A 628 -5.26 45.28 -24.89
N MET A 629 -4.56 44.65 -25.84
CA MET A 629 -3.80 45.26 -26.95
C MET A 629 -2.64 46.23 -26.63
N ARG A 630 -1.45 45.91 -27.16
CA ARG A 630 -0.97 46.54 -28.42
C ARG A 630 0.19 45.76 -29.05
N ALA A 631 0.25 45.81 -30.37
CA ALA A 631 1.39 45.35 -31.16
C ALA A 631 2.29 46.54 -31.54
N SER A 632 3.58 46.28 -31.78
CA SER A 632 4.45 47.18 -32.54
C SER A 632 5.32 46.37 -33.52
N ARG A 633 5.31 46.80 -34.79
CA ARG A 633 6.18 46.31 -35.86
C ARG A 633 7.48 47.11 -35.88
N THR A 634 8.59 46.45 -36.18
CA THR A 634 9.75 47.00 -36.91
C THR A 634 10.47 45.81 -37.53
N GLN A 635 10.24 45.48 -38.80
CA GLN A 635 10.89 45.98 -40.04
C GLN A 635 12.16 45.18 -40.43
N ILE A 636 12.41 45.08 -41.73
CA ILE A 636 13.15 43.99 -42.41
C ILE A 636 14.36 44.56 -43.19
N SER A 637 15.43 43.77 -43.38
CA SER A 637 16.17 43.51 -44.66
C SER A 637 17.67 43.15 -44.43
N PRO A 638 18.48 42.70 -45.43
CA PRO A 638 18.82 41.27 -45.52
C PRO A 638 20.30 40.94 -45.90
N ALA A 639 20.57 39.64 -46.19
CA ALA A 639 21.79 39.03 -46.78
C ALA A 639 23.00 38.85 -45.82
N HIS A 640 23.63 37.69 -45.71
CA HIS A 640 24.20 36.86 -46.79
C HIS A 640 24.13 35.33 -46.56
N LEU A 641 24.61 34.58 -47.56
CA LEU A 641 24.53 33.13 -47.75
C LEU A 641 25.81 32.41 -47.29
N GLN A 642 25.71 31.35 -46.47
CA GLN A 642 26.75 30.29 -46.36
C GLN A 642 26.19 29.01 -45.71
N ILE A 643 26.65 27.85 -46.22
CA ILE A 643 26.43 26.45 -45.81
C ILE A 643 27.86 25.83 -45.95
N PRO A 644 28.44 25.03 -45.01
CA PRO A 644 27.87 23.76 -44.50
C PRO A 644 28.20 23.36 -43.02
N ASP A 645 27.75 22.14 -42.67
CA ASP A 645 28.12 21.23 -41.56
C ASP A 645 27.83 21.61 -40.09
N HIS A 646 27.07 20.74 -39.38
CA HIS A 646 27.58 19.84 -38.32
C HIS A 646 26.47 19.08 -37.55
N SER A 647 26.89 17.98 -36.94
CA SER A 647 26.21 16.96 -36.13
C SER A 647 25.18 17.37 -35.04
N TYR A 648 24.20 16.48 -34.86
CA TYR A 648 23.42 16.12 -33.65
C TYR A 648 23.41 17.02 -32.39
N GLY A 649 22.21 17.28 -31.85
CA GLY A 649 22.04 17.71 -30.46
C GLY A 649 20.62 18.15 -30.06
N VAL A 650 19.72 17.22 -29.72
CA VAL A 650 18.49 17.57 -28.96
C VAL A 650 18.81 17.53 -27.46
N SER A 651 19.52 18.56 -27.00
CA SER A 651 19.69 18.81 -25.57
C SER A 651 18.46 19.55 -25.04
N ILE A 652 17.67 18.91 -24.17
CA ILE A 652 16.74 19.67 -23.31
C ILE A 652 17.59 20.38 -22.25
N LEU A 653 18.17 21.51 -22.65
CA LEU A 653 18.97 22.34 -21.79
C LEU A 653 18.03 23.15 -20.90
N ILE A 654 17.89 22.76 -19.63
CA ILE A 654 17.28 23.61 -18.61
C ILE A 654 18.23 24.80 -18.41
N GLN A 655 18.09 25.82 -19.25
CA GLN A 655 18.72 27.12 -19.01
C GLN A 655 18.10 27.73 -17.75
N SER A 656 18.75 27.48 -16.63
CA SER A 656 18.63 28.35 -15.46
C SER A 656 18.98 29.76 -15.90
N THR A 657 17.97 30.62 -16.08
CA THR A 657 18.17 32.04 -16.31
C THR A 657 18.66 32.70 -15.02
N ARG A 658 19.92 32.43 -14.65
CA ARG A 658 20.66 33.30 -13.75
C ARG A 658 20.80 34.65 -14.47
N ARG A 659 19.85 35.56 -14.19
CA ARG A 659 20.10 36.99 -14.38
C ARG A 659 21.43 37.31 -13.70
N PRO A 660 22.31 38.13 -14.30
CA PRO A 660 23.44 38.67 -13.57
C PRO A 660 22.89 39.44 -12.37
N VAL A 661 23.10 38.91 -11.16
CA VAL A 661 22.92 39.70 -9.94
C VAL A 661 24.07 40.69 -9.96
N SER A 662 23.74 41.97 -10.12
CA SER A 662 24.72 43.04 -10.07
C SER A 662 25.50 42.96 -8.76
N THR A 663 26.79 43.27 -8.83
CA THR A 663 27.72 43.36 -7.71
C THR A 663 27.14 44.22 -6.58
N GLY A 664 26.57 43.59 -5.54
CA GLY A 664 25.75 44.35 -4.59
C GLY A 664 25.08 43.63 -3.43
N ASN A 665 25.67 42.56 -2.85
CA ASN A 665 25.42 42.20 -1.43
C ASN A 665 26.35 41.10 -0.89
N THR A 666 27.55 41.48 -0.42
CA THR A 666 28.43 40.61 0.38
C THR A 666 27.74 40.06 1.64
N LYS A 667 26.88 40.88 2.26
CA LYS A 667 26.09 40.57 3.46
C LYS A 667 25.23 39.30 3.39
N MET A 668 24.92 38.77 2.20
CA MET A 668 24.12 37.55 2.07
C MET A 668 24.99 36.28 2.05
N ALA A 669 26.19 36.35 1.46
CA ALA A 669 27.19 35.28 1.51
C ALA A 669 27.74 35.13 2.95
N ASP A 670 28.06 36.25 3.60
CA ASP A 670 28.54 36.25 5.00
C ASP A 670 27.49 35.65 5.96
N LYS A 671 26.20 35.92 5.73
CA LYS A 671 25.08 35.32 6.47
C LYS A 671 24.93 33.82 6.24
N LEU A 672 25.17 33.35 5.01
CA LEU A 672 25.09 31.93 4.70
C LEU A 672 26.24 31.18 5.41
N ALA A 673 27.47 31.68 5.30
CA ALA A 673 28.64 31.12 5.97
C ALA A 673 28.51 31.13 7.51
N THR A 674 27.99 32.21 8.10
CA THR A 674 27.76 32.26 9.57
C THR A 674 26.59 31.40 10.05
N ASN A 675 25.64 31.01 9.18
CA ASN A 675 24.63 30.02 9.53
C ASN A 675 25.22 28.60 9.50
N THR A 676 25.96 28.23 8.46
CA THR A 676 26.59 26.90 8.36
C THR A 676 27.57 26.63 9.51
N ALA A 677 28.31 27.65 9.96
CA ALA A 677 29.18 27.53 11.14
C ALA A 677 28.40 27.31 12.45
N LYS A 678 27.21 27.91 12.60
CA LYS A 678 26.33 27.70 13.77
C LYS A 678 25.64 26.35 13.75
N GLU A 679 25.30 25.85 12.56
CA GLU A 679 24.72 24.52 12.38
C GLU A 679 25.75 23.44 12.76
N ALA A 680 27.00 23.55 12.29
CA ALA A 680 28.09 22.64 12.67
C ALA A 680 28.36 22.62 14.19
N GLU A 681 28.37 23.79 14.84
CA GLU A 681 28.54 23.88 16.30
C GLU A 681 27.33 23.30 17.05
N ALA A 682 26.11 23.48 16.55
CA ALA A 682 24.90 22.89 17.15
C ALA A 682 24.90 21.35 17.07
N HIS A 683 25.31 20.77 15.94
CA HIS A 683 25.50 19.33 15.79
C HIS A 683 26.52 18.80 16.80
N LYS A 684 27.71 19.43 16.85
CA LYS A 684 28.77 19.07 17.80
C LYS A 684 28.28 19.08 19.26
N ILE A 685 27.60 20.15 19.69
CA ILE A 685 27.06 20.28 21.05
C ILE A 685 26.04 19.16 21.35
N LEU A 686 25.15 18.85 20.40
CA LEU A 686 24.16 17.77 20.58
C LEU A 686 24.83 16.40 20.60
N TYR A 687 25.83 16.16 19.75
CA TYR A 687 26.53 14.88 19.65
C TYR A 687 27.35 14.60 20.91
N GLU A 688 28.19 15.53 21.36
CA GLU A 688 29.00 15.38 22.59
C GLU A 688 28.11 15.17 23.84
N LYS A 689 27.04 15.97 23.96
CA LYS A 689 26.07 15.85 25.06
C LYS A 689 25.32 14.53 25.01
N GLY A 690 24.92 14.11 23.80
CA GLY A 690 24.22 12.86 23.56
C GLY A 690 25.08 11.64 23.84
N LEU A 691 26.33 11.67 23.41
CA LEU A 691 27.30 10.61 23.62
C LEU A 691 27.50 10.36 25.12
N LYS A 692 27.69 11.43 25.91
CA LYS A 692 27.76 11.33 27.38
C LYS A 692 26.52 10.67 27.98
N ILE A 693 25.31 11.13 27.62
CA ILE A 693 24.07 10.56 28.16
C ILE A 693 23.91 9.09 27.72
N ARG A 694 24.28 8.76 26.49
CA ARG A 694 24.23 7.40 25.95
C ARG A 694 25.15 6.46 26.72
N TYR A 695 26.36 6.88 27.07
CA TYR A 695 27.27 6.15 27.97
C TYR A 695 26.69 6.00 29.38
N ASP A 696 26.23 7.09 30.00
CA ASP A 696 25.63 7.08 31.34
C ASP A 696 24.47 6.07 31.45
N VAL A 697 23.65 5.94 30.39
CA VAL A 697 22.46 5.08 30.39
C VAL A 697 22.79 3.66 29.90
N ALA A 698 23.24 3.48 28.67
CA ALA A 698 23.39 2.15 28.07
C ALA A 698 24.65 1.39 28.52
N GLY A 699 25.63 2.10 29.09
CA GLY A 699 26.88 1.53 29.61
C GLY A 699 27.97 1.33 28.55
N THR A 700 29.22 1.45 28.97
CA THR A 700 30.41 1.51 28.12
C THR A 700 30.51 0.35 27.12
N SER A 701 30.35 -0.90 27.56
CA SER A 701 30.48 -2.08 26.70
C SER A 701 29.46 -2.12 25.55
N TYR A 702 28.21 -1.70 25.80
CA TYR A 702 27.19 -1.64 24.76
C TYR A 702 27.44 -0.47 23.79
N VAL A 703 27.81 0.70 24.29
CA VAL A 703 28.04 1.89 23.46
C VAL A 703 29.29 1.72 22.60
N ASP A 704 30.38 1.20 23.13
CA ASP A 704 31.60 0.93 22.37
C ASP A 704 31.36 -0.11 21.27
N ALA A 705 30.61 -1.18 21.56
CA ALA A 705 30.21 -2.16 20.55
C ALA A 705 29.29 -1.55 19.47
N ALA A 706 28.37 -0.67 19.85
CA ALA A 706 27.46 0.01 18.92
C ALA A 706 28.18 1.04 18.04
N LEU A 707 29.19 1.74 18.57
CA LEU A 707 30.03 2.68 17.82
C LEU A 707 31.02 1.93 16.90
N ALA A 708 31.63 0.84 17.37
CA ALA A 708 32.50 -0.01 16.56
C ALA A 708 31.72 -0.67 15.41
N GLY A 709 30.54 -1.23 15.67
CA GLY A 709 29.65 -1.78 14.63
C GLY A 709 29.00 -0.70 13.75
N GLY A 710 28.93 0.54 14.23
CA GLY A 710 28.40 1.70 13.51
C GLY A 710 29.46 2.56 12.82
N SER A 711 30.71 2.10 12.74
CA SER A 711 31.87 2.89 12.29
C SER A 711 31.99 3.09 10.78
N SER A 712 31.14 2.41 9.97
CA SER A 712 31.10 2.60 8.52
C SER A 712 30.38 3.89 8.13
N ASP A 713 30.74 4.50 6.99
CA ASP A 713 30.08 5.72 6.49
C ASP A 713 28.56 5.54 6.26
N PHE A 714 28.08 4.31 6.08
CA PHE A 714 26.66 3.98 5.99
C PHE A 714 25.94 4.01 7.35
N ALA A 715 26.58 3.48 8.40
CA ALA A 715 25.97 3.39 9.73
C ALA A 715 26.21 4.65 10.57
N ARG A 716 27.29 5.41 10.29
CA ARG A 716 27.66 6.61 11.03
C ARG A 716 26.54 7.67 11.09
N PRO A 717 25.85 8.04 9.99
CA PRO A 717 24.74 9.01 10.05
C PRO A 717 23.59 8.56 10.96
N MET A 718 23.33 7.26 11.07
CA MET A 718 22.32 6.72 12.00
C MET A 718 22.84 6.73 13.45
N GLN A 719 24.14 6.47 13.68
CA GLN A 719 24.74 6.63 15.01
C GLN A 719 24.77 8.10 15.45
N GLU A 720 25.07 9.03 14.54
CA GLU A 720 25.00 10.48 14.75
C GLU A 720 23.57 10.90 15.05
N LEU A 721 22.59 10.53 14.23
CA LEU A 721 21.18 10.85 14.47
C LEU A 721 20.65 10.27 15.79
N VAL A 722 20.97 9.02 16.14
CA VAL A 722 20.59 8.44 17.44
C VAL A 722 21.26 9.18 18.58
N THR A 723 22.55 9.50 18.47
CA THR A 723 23.32 10.19 19.51
C THR A 723 22.80 11.62 19.70
N GLU A 724 22.59 12.38 18.64
CA GLU A 724 22.08 13.76 18.70
C GLU A 724 20.59 13.84 19.04
N ALA A 725 19.72 13.17 18.29
CA ALA A 725 18.27 13.37 18.40
C ALA A 725 17.67 12.60 19.59
N CYS A 726 18.06 11.34 19.79
CA CYS A 726 17.57 10.58 20.95
C CYS A 726 18.26 11.09 22.23
N TRP A 727 19.58 10.95 22.30
CA TRP A 727 20.32 11.17 23.55
C TRP A 727 20.61 12.66 23.83
N GLY A 728 21.13 13.41 22.85
CA GLY A 728 21.56 14.80 22.99
C GLY A 728 20.41 15.81 23.08
N SER A 729 19.30 15.51 22.41
CA SER A 729 18.07 16.30 22.41
C SER A 729 17.04 15.71 23.37
N VAL A 730 16.33 14.64 23.00
CA VAL A 730 15.11 14.22 23.73
C VAL A 730 15.37 13.77 25.17
N TRP A 731 16.38 12.93 25.41
CA TRP A 731 16.76 12.49 26.76
C TRP A 731 17.38 13.62 27.60
N ALA A 732 17.98 14.61 26.96
CA ALA A 732 18.61 15.75 27.62
C ALA A 732 17.64 16.89 27.99
N ARG A 733 16.34 16.77 27.65
CA ARG A 733 15.32 17.78 27.97
C ARG A 733 14.95 17.75 29.46
N PRO A 734 14.73 18.91 30.10
CA PRO A 734 14.06 18.96 31.40
C PRO A 734 12.60 18.47 31.28
N GLY A 735 12.01 18.08 32.41
CA GLY A 735 10.58 17.74 32.53
C GLY A 735 10.29 16.26 32.84
N LEU A 736 11.19 15.35 32.49
CA LEU A 736 11.17 13.95 32.96
C LEU A 736 12.57 13.54 33.39
N GLU A 737 12.67 12.89 34.54
CA GLU A 737 13.91 12.31 35.06
C GLU A 737 14.40 11.17 34.17
N ARG A 738 15.71 10.88 34.20
CA ARG A 738 16.28 9.75 33.43
C ARG A 738 15.62 8.42 33.80
N LYS A 739 15.34 8.19 35.09
CA LYS A 739 14.59 7.02 35.57
C LYS A 739 13.22 6.88 34.90
N GLN A 740 12.42 7.94 34.93
CA GLN A 740 11.08 7.96 34.31
C GLN A 740 11.15 7.69 32.79
N ARG A 741 12.17 8.23 32.11
CA ARG A 741 12.43 7.99 30.68
C ARG A 741 12.81 6.53 30.41
N SER A 742 13.63 5.90 31.25
CA SER A 742 13.94 4.47 31.11
C SER A 742 12.69 3.61 31.28
N LEU A 743 11.85 3.85 32.29
CA LEU A 743 10.61 3.08 32.51
C LEU A 743 9.62 3.23 31.34
N LEU A 744 9.45 4.44 30.81
CA LEU A 744 8.63 4.66 29.59
C LEU A 744 9.17 3.88 28.39
N ASN A 745 10.49 3.87 28.17
CA ASN A 745 11.10 3.11 27.08
C ASN A 745 10.96 1.59 27.29
N ILE A 746 11.08 1.07 28.51
CA ILE A 746 10.80 -0.34 28.84
C ILE A 746 9.37 -0.71 28.44
N ALA A 747 8.37 0.10 28.82
CA ALA A 747 6.98 -0.15 28.46
C ALA A 747 6.75 -0.13 26.94
N MET A 748 7.32 0.85 26.22
CA MET A 748 7.18 0.95 24.77
C MET A 748 7.92 -0.18 24.03
N LEU A 749 9.12 -0.57 24.44
CA LEU A 749 9.90 -1.62 23.79
C LEU A 749 9.35 -3.02 24.06
N CYS A 750 8.73 -3.23 25.23
CA CYS A 750 7.88 -4.37 25.53
C CYS A 750 6.68 -4.42 24.57
N ALA A 751 5.92 -3.33 24.46
CA ALA A 751 4.77 -3.23 23.55
C ALA A 751 5.12 -3.48 22.07
N LEU A 752 6.32 -3.07 21.64
CA LEU A 752 6.82 -3.23 20.27
C LEU A 752 7.51 -4.59 20.02
N ASN A 753 7.63 -5.47 21.01
CA ASN A 753 8.41 -6.71 20.95
C ASN A 753 9.82 -6.49 20.37
N ARG A 754 10.61 -5.61 21.02
CA ARG A 754 12.00 -5.29 20.63
C ARG A 754 12.98 -5.74 21.71
N ALA A 755 13.13 -7.05 21.86
CA ALA A 755 13.92 -7.68 22.92
C ALA A 755 15.38 -7.16 23.08
N PRO A 756 16.18 -6.93 22.01
CA PRO A 756 17.56 -6.42 22.16
C PRO A 756 17.62 -5.01 22.76
N GLU A 757 16.77 -4.10 22.26
CA GLU A 757 16.68 -2.73 22.76
C GLU A 757 16.06 -2.68 24.16
N LEU A 758 15.07 -3.54 24.44
CA LEU A 758 14.50 -3.70 25.77
C LEU A 758 15.58 -4.11 26.78
N ALA A 759 16.49 -5.02 26.41
CA ALA A 759 17.61 -5.42 27.28
C ALA A 759 18.54 -4.24 27.62
N ALA A 760 18.91 -3.43 26.62
CA ALA A 760 19.72 -2.23 26.80
C ALA A 760 19.01 -1.20 27.71
N HIS A 761 17.72 -0.98 27.53
CA HIS A 761 16.93 -0.04 28.33
C HIS A 761 16.56 -0.54 29.74
N VAL A 762 16.52 -1.87 29.98
CA VAL A 762 16.46 -2.43 31.34
C VAL A 762 17.76 -2.15 32.09
N ARG A 763 18.92 -2.43 31.50
CA ARG A 763 20.24 -2.08 32.09
C ARG A 763 20.34 -0.57 32.34
N GLY A 764 19.89 0.24 31.39
CA GLY A 764 19.82 1.69 31.54
C GLY A 764 18.72 2.21 32.47
N ALA A 765 17.79 1.39 32.94
CA ALA A 765 16.90 1.75 34.04
C ALA A 765 17.63 1.61 35.37
N LEU A 766 18.31 0.48 35.59
CA LEU A 766 19.11 0.19 36.78
C LEU A 766 20.22 1.25 36.97
N ASN A 767 20.98 1.57 35.92
CA ASN A 767 21.99 2.63 35.94
C ASN A 767 21.42 4.03 36.28
N ASN A 768 20.16 4.29 35.93
CA ASN A 768 19.46 5.53 36.26
C ASN A 768 18.73 5.47 37.63
N GLY A 769 18.99 4.45 38.46
CA GLY A 769 18.42 4.30 39.80
C GLY A 769 16.97 3.77 39.83
N ALA A 770 16.50 3.10 38.78
CA ALA A 770 15.29 2.30 38.86
C ALA A 770 15.55 1.02 39.65
N SER A 771 14.63 0.67 40.54
CA SER A 771 14.63 -0.62 41.22
C SER A 771 14.06 -1.75 40.34
N ASP A 772 14.46 -2.98 40.62
CA ASP A 772 13.85 -4.21 40.06
C ASP A 772 12.33 -4.21 40.20
N VAL A 773 11.81 -3.61 41.30
CA VAL A 773 10.38 -3.42 41.55
C VAL A 773 9.76 -2.46 40.55
N GLU A 774 10.32 -1.27 40.34
CA GLU A 774 9.78 -0.30 39.36
C GLU A 774 9.80 -0.85 37.93
N ILE A 775 10.84 -1.62 37.56
CA ILE A 775 10.92 -2.30 36.27
C ILE A 775 9.85 -3.39 36.16
N ARG A 776 9.66 -4.20 37.22
CA ARG A 776 8.62 -5.23 37.28
C ARG A 776 7.22 -4.64 37.15
N GLU A 777 6.87 -3.63 37.96
CA GLU A 777 5.54 -3.00 37.91
C GLU A 777 5.28 -2.34 36.54
N THR A 778 6.32 -1.77 35.91
CA THR A 778 6.24 -1.25 34.54
C THR A 778 5.93 -2.34 33.51
N LEU A 779 6.54 -3.52 33.63
CA LEU A 779 6.28 -4.66 32.75
C LEU A 779 4.93 -5.33 33.03
N LEU A 780 4.48 -5.38 34.30
CA LEU A 780 3.12 -5.82 34.64
C LEU A 780 2.07 -4.91 34.01
N GLN A 781 2.25 -3.59 34.14
CA GLN A 781 1.40 -2.60 33.48
C GLN A 781 1.41 -2.82 31.95
N ALA A 782 2.58 -2.93 31.32
CA ALA A 782 2.68 -3.18 29.88
C ALA A 782 1.99 -4.49 29.45
N ALA A 783 2.11 -5.58 30.22
CA ALA A 783 1.49 -6.87 29.91
C ALA A 783 -0.03 -6.81 29.79
N ILE A 784 -0.69 -6.03 30.65
CA ILE A 784 -2.16 -5.89 30.67
C ILE A 784 -2.68 -5.10 29.46
N TYR A 785 -1.94 -4.09 28.99
CA TYR A 785 -2.37 -3.25 27.85
C TYR A 785 -1.88 -3.78 26.49
N CYS A 786 -0.73 -4.46 26.44
CA CYS A 786 -0.08 -4.92 25.21
C CYS A 786 -0.23 -6.42 24.97
N GLY A 787 -0.77 -7.16 25.94
CA GLY A 787 -1.04 -8.59 25.86
C GLY A 787 0.00 -9.46 26.55
N MET A 788 -0.46 -10.56 27.15
CA MET A 788 0.36 -11.49 27.93
C MET A 788 1.62 -11.99 27.21
N PRO A 789 1.63 -12.30 25.89
CA PRO A 789 2.86 -12.75 25.21
C PRO A 789 3.99 -11.70 25.22
N ALA A 790 3.66 -10.42 24.99
CA ALA A 790 4.64 -9.33 25.03
C ALA A 790 5.17 -9.11 26.45
N GLY A 791 4.27 -9.17 27.45
CA GLY A 791 4.63 -9.14 28.86
C GLY A 791 5.58 -10.27 29.26
N ILE A 792 5.23 -11.52 28.93
CA ILE A 792 6.04 -12.71 29.24
C ILE A 792 7.44 -12.61 28.62
N GLU A 793 7.56 -12.18 27.37
CA GLU A 793 8.86 -12.01 26.74
C GLU A 793 9.65 -10.86 27.36
N GLY A 794 9.00 -9.73 27.66
CA GLY A 794 9.62 -8.61 28.35
C GLY A 794 10.15 -8.99 29.74
N PHE A 795 9.43 -9.83 30.48
CA PHE A 795 9.87 -10.39 31.76
C PHE A 795 11.13 -11.26 31.62
N LYS A 796 11.17 -12.21 30.66
CA LYS A 796 12.36 -13.05 30.41
C LYS A 796 13.59 -12.22 30.04
N VAL A 797 13.40 -11.14 29.27
CA VAL A 797 14.48 -10.23 28.89
C VAL A 797 14.98 -9.46 30.11
N ALA A 798 14.07 -8.88 30.89
CA ALA A 798 14.43 -8.09 32.05
C ALA A 798 15.11 -8.92 33.15
N GLU A 799 14.59 -10.11 33.45
CA GLU A 799 15.14 -11.03 34.46
C GLU A 799 16.60 -11.37 34.17
N LYS A 800 16.93 -11.75 32.92
CA LYS A 800 18.31 -12.03 32.50
C LYS A 800 19.25 -10.83 32.70
N VAL A 801 18.79 -9.63 32.37
CA VAL A 801 19.59 -8.40 32.49
C VAL A 801 19.78 -8.00 33.95
N ILE A 802 18.73 -8.11 34.77
CA ILE A 802 18.78 -7.81 36.22
C ILE A 802 19.73 -8.77 36.93
N ILE A 803 19.68 -10.07 36.63
CA ILE A 803 20.61 -11.06 37.21
C ILE A 803 22.06 -10.69 36.86
N ALA A 804 22.38 -10.50 35.58
CA ALA A 804 23.73 -10.15 35.15
C ALA A 804 24.23 -8.82 35.74
N TRP A 805 23.37 -7.79 35.81
CA TRP A 805 23.72 -6.50 36.41
C TRP A 805 23.95 -6.62 37.93
N ASN A 806 23.14 -7.41 38.64
CA ASN A 806 23.32 -7.68 40.06
C ASN A 806 24.59 -8.52 40.35
N GLU A 807 25.05 -9.36 39.42
CA GLU A 807 26.32 -10.07 39.53
C GLU A 807 27.52 -9.14 39.28
N GLU A 808 27.43 -8.24 38.31
CA GLU A 808 28.46 -7.24 38.00
C GLU A 808 28.66 -6.23 39.15
N ASN A 809 27.58 -5.85 39.85
CA ASN A 809 27.58 -4.83 40.91
C ASN A 809 27.66 -5.40 42.34
N LYS A 810 27.98 -6.70 42.50
CA LYS A 810 28.11 -7.40 43.80
C LYS A 810 29.50 -7.26 44.47
N LYS A 811 30.21 -6.15 44.21
CA LYS A 811 31.57 -5.88 44.71
C LYS A 811 31.61 -4.73 45.70
#